data_AF-N1R783-F1
#
_entry.id   AF-N1R783-F1
#
_cell.length_a   1.000
_cell.length_b   1.000
_cell.length_c   1.000
_cell.angle_alpha   90.00
_cell.angle_beta   90.00
_cell.angle_gamma   90.00
#
_symmetry.space_group_name_H-M   'P 1'
#
loop_
_entity.id
_entity.type
_entity.pdbx_description
1 polymer ?
#
loop_
_entity_poly.entity_id
_entity_poly.type
_entity_poly.pdbx_seq_one_letter_code
_entity_poly.pdbx_strand_id
1 'polypeptide(L)'
;MATATAAGKNAQPFPDGTKDYVPLRAGGAKKDTNKVHIADTPMTWSNWPQHINWLNTTLVIFVPLAGFISAYWVPLQLKTALWAVFYYVHTGLGITAGYHRLWSHSAYKGTTPLKIYLAAVGAGAVQGSIRWWSYGHRVHHRYTDTDKDPYSVRKGLMYSHMGWMILKQNPKRQGRTDITDLNEDAVVVWQHKNYIKCVLFMALAFPALVAGLGWGDWWGGLPFDDRNSPRDHVITALVTLGEGYHNFHHEFPSDYRNAIEWWQYDPTKWSIWCWKQLGLAYELKEFRANEIEKGRVQQLQKKLDQKRATLDWGIPLEQLPVVDWDDFVAQAKAGKGLPFPDGTKDYVPLRAGGAKKDTNKVHIADTPMTWSNWPQHINWLNTTLVIFVPLAGFISAYWVPLQLKTALWAVFYYVHTGLGITAGYHRLWSHSAYKGTTPLKIYLAAVGAGAVQGSIRWWSYGHRVHHRYTDTDKDPYSVRKGLMYSHMGWMILKQNPKRQGRTDITDLNEDAVVVWQHKNYIKCVLFMALAFPALVAGLGWGDWWGGLVYAGILRVCFVQQATFCVNSLAHWLGDQPFDDRNSPRDHVITALVTLGEGYHNFHHEFPSDYRNAIEWWQYDPTKWSIWCWKQLGLAYELKEFRANEIEKGRVQQLQKKLDQKRATLDWGIPLEQLPVVDWDDFVAQAKAGKGLVAIAGVIHDVTDFIKDHPGGKALINSAIGKDATAIFNGGVYLHSNAAHNLLSTMRVGVLRGGCEVEIWKRAQFENKDITYMNDSAGQRIIRAGSQVTKIVQPAASADAA
;
A
#
# COMPACT_ATOMS: atom_id res chain seq x y z
N MET A 1 30.95 74.56 -23.19
CA MET A 1 31.26 73.62 -22.08
C MET A 1 30.42 72.37 -22.27
N ALA A 2 30.88 71.19 -21.84
CA ALA A 2 30.27 69.90 -22.17
C ALA A 2 29.70 69.19 -20.93
N THR A 3 28.68 68.36 -21.15
CA THR A 3 28.11 67.43 -20.16
C THR A 3 28.88 66.11 -20.16
N ALA A 4 28.89 65.41 -19.01
CA ALA A 4 29.50 64.09 -18.87
C ALA A 4 28.49 63.07 -18.30
N THR A 5 28.37 61.91 -18.95
CA THR A 5 27.43 60.85 -18.61
C THR A 5 28.02 59.85 -17.61
N ALA A 6 27.29 59.52 -16.55
CA ALA A 6 27.65 58.44 -15.63
C ALA A 6 27.23 57.06 -16.19
N ALA A 7 28.19 56.19 -16.47
CA ALA A 7 27.92 54.87 -17.06
C ALA A 7 27.33 53.88 -16.03
N GLY A 8 26.06 53.51 -16.20
CA GLY A 8 25.44 52.41 -15.47
C GLY A 8 26.00 51.05 -15.89
N LYS A 9 26.37 50.21 -14.92
CA LYS A 9 26.86 48.84 -15.19
C LYS A 9 25.69 47.90 -15.49
N ASN A 10 25.36 47.76 -16.77
CA ASN A 10 24.47 46.69 -17.23
C ASN A 10 25.10 45.31 -16.92
N ALA A 11 24.33 44.42 -16.30
CA ALA A 11 24.66 43.00 -16.25
C ALA A 11 24.39 42.37 -17.64
N GLN A 12 25.34 41.59 -18.14
CA GLN A 12 25.15 40.78 -19.34
C GLN A 12 24.08 39.70 -19.07
N PRO A 13 23.07 39.51 -19.94
CA PRO A 13 22.14 38.40 -19.82
C PRO A 13 22.85 37.07 -20.14
N PHE A 14 22.41 35.99 -19.50
CA PHE A 14 22.84 34.64 -19.87
C PHE A 14 22.11 34.17 -21.15
N PRO A 15 22.60 33.12 -21.85
CA PRO A 15 21.96 32.60 -23.06
C PRO A 15 20.51 32.11 -22.89
N ASP A 16 20.04 31.93 -21.64
CA ASP A 16 18.65 31.58 -21.29
C ASP A 16 17.75 32.81 -21.01
N GLY A 17 18.28 34.03 -21.15
CA GLY A 17 17.57 35.29 -20.91
C GLY A 17 17.42 35.68 -19.44
N THR A 18 17.92 34.89 -18.48
CA THR A 18 17.79 35.20 -17.05
C THR A 18 18.71 36.35 -16.62
N LYS A 19 18.25 37.11 -15.62
CA LYS A 19 19.00 38.24 -15.00
C LYS A 19 19.46 37.86 -13.60
N ASP A 20 20.64 38.35 -13.21
CA ASP A 20 21.34 37.90 -11.99
C ASP A 20 20.60 38.19 -10.67
N TYR A 21 20.73 37.25 -9.73
CA TYR A 21 20.49 37.49 -8.31
C TYR A 21 21.76 38.09 -7.67
N VAL A 22 21.68 39.36 -7.26
CA VAL A 22 22.72 40.04 -6.47
C VAL A 22 22.27 40.16 -5.01
N PRO A 23 22.94 39.51 -4.03
CA PRO A 23 22.59 39.64 -2.62
C PRO A 23 22.91 41.04 -2.08
N LEU A 24 21.94 41.72 -1.46
CA LEU A 24 22.08 43.04 -0.84
C LEU A 24 23.09 43.11 0.33
N ARG A 25 23.69 42.00 0.74
CA ARG A 25 24.75 41.92 1.77
C ARG A 25 26.18 41.82 1.20
N ALA A 26 26.37 42.03 -0.11
CA ALA A 26 27.68 42.19 -0.71
C ALA A 26 28.29 43.56 -0.38
N GLY A 27 28.83 43.72 0.84
CA GLY A 27 29.68 44.86 1.20
C GLY A 27 30.87 44.98 0.24
N GLY A 28 31.27 46.22 -0.09
CA GLY A 28 32.09 46.58 -1.26
C GLY A 28 33.56 46.16 -1.29
N ALA A 29 33.91 44.96 -0.82
CA ALA A 29 35.23 44.37 -1.03
C ALA A 29 35.37 43.85 -2.47
N LYS A 30 36.48 44.20 -3.14
CA LYS A 30 36.86 43.58 -4.43
C LYS A 30 37.12 42.09 -4.18
N LYS A 31 36.22 41.22 -4.67
CA LYS A 31 36.44 39.77 -4.65
C LYS A 31 37.46 39.39 -5.71
N ASP A 32 38.62 38.94 -5.26
CA ASP A 32 39.56 38.18 -6.08
C ASP A 32 38.85 36.96 -6.67
N THR A 33 38.91 36.80 -7.99
CA THR A 33 38.19 35.76 -8.74
C THR A 33 38.86 34.39 -8.67
N ASN A 34 40.14 34.33 -8.32
CA ASN A 34 41.00 33.16 -8.48
C ASN A 34 41.13 32.33 -7.18
N LYS A 35 40.62 32.83 -6.06
CA LYS A 35 40.67 32.12 -4.78
C LYS A 35 39.58 31.03 -4.72
N VAL A 36 40.02 29.77 -4.54
CA VAL A 36 39.14 28.61 -4.31
C VAL A 36 38.23 28.87 -3.10
N HIS A 37 36.95 28.52 -3.20
CA HIS A 37 36.01 28.73 -2.10
C HIS A 37 36.24 27.66 -1.02
N ILE A 38 36.14 28.02 0.27
CA ILE A 38 36.36 27.07 1.38
C ILE A 38 35.43 25.84 1.30
N ALA A 39 34.24 25.98 0.72
CA ALA A 39 33.31 24.88 0.49
C ALA A 39 33.77 23.86 -0.59
N ASP A 40 34.79 24.20 -1.38
CA ASP A 40 35.34 23.34 -2.44
C ASP A 40 36.64 22.62 -2.00
N THR A 41 37.20 22.95 -0.82
CA THR A 41 38.38 22.27 -0.25
C THR A 41 38.00 21.12 0.68
N PRO A 42 38.82 20.06 0.83
CA PRO A 42 38.59 19.03 1.83
C PRO A 42 38.57 19.60 3.25
N MET A 43 37.61 19.16 4.08
CA MET A 43 37.53 19.57 5.49
C MET A 43 38.50 18.75 6.35
N THR A 44 39.28 19.43 7.18
CA THR A 44 40.34 18.85 8.03
C THR A 44 40.27 19.42 9.45
N TRP A 45 40.96 18.78 10.39
CA TRP A 45 41.09 19.27 11.77
C TRP A 45 41.66 20.69 11.89
N SER A 46 42.43 21.18 10.91
CA SER A 46 43.00 22.53 10.90
C SER A 46 42.15 23.59 10.18
N ASN A 47 41.25 23.20 9.28
CA ASN A 47 40.43 24.16 8.52
C ASN A 47 38.93 24.15 8.85
N TRP A 48 38.39 23.15 9.54
CA TRP A 48 36.93 23.03 9.78
C TRP A 48 36.25 24.30 10.36
N PRO A 49 36.85 25.12 11.25
CA PRO A 49 36.19 26.34 11.74
C PRO A 49 35.97 27.38 10.63
N GLN A 50 36.71 27.27 9.53
CA GLN A 50 36.56 28.09 8.33
C GLN A 50 35.42 27.62 7.44
N HIS A 51 35.03 26.33 7.49
CA HIS A 51 33.84 25.80 6.81
C HIS A 51 32.54 26.20 7.52
N ILE A 52 32.57 26.33 8.85
CA ILE A 52 31.40 26.69 9.66
C ILE A 52 30.95 28.14 9.42
N ASN A 53 29.64 28.33 9.28
CA ASN A 53 28.95 29.60 9.37
C ASN A 53 28.51 29.83 10.82
N TRP A 54 29.40 30.44 11.61
CA TRP A 54 29.20 30.63 13.06
C TRP A 54 27.96 31.46 13.41
N LEU A 55 27.52 32.40 12.56
CA LEU A 55 26.29 33.16 12.79
C LEU A 55 25.05 32.25 12.73
N ASN A 56 24.93 31.43 11.69
CA ASN A 56 23.83 30.46 11.58
C ASN A 56 23.93 29.41 12.69
N THR A 57 25.14 28.95 13.00
CA THR A 57 25.39 27.95 14.06
C THR A 57 24.90 28.45 15.42
N THR A 58 25.20 29.70 15.78
CA THR A 58 24.70 30.29 17.04
C THR A 58 23.18 30.44 17.06
N LEU A 59 22.57 30.87 15.96
CA LEU A 59 21.11 31.08 15.89
C LEU A 59 20.30 29.76 15.83
N VAL A 60 20.85 28.70 15.24
CA VAL A 60 20.16 27.42 15.03
C VAL A 60 20.47 26.39 16.13
N ILE A 61 21.64 26.46 16.77
CA ILE A 61 22.04 25.50 17.83
C ILE A 61 22.11 26.18 19.19
N PHE A 62 22.96 27.20 19.36
CA PHE A 62 23.23 27.73 20.71
C PHE A 62 22.04 28.51 21.31
N VAL A 63 21.26 29.24 20.51
CA VAL A 63 20.06 29.94 21.01
C VAL A 63 18.94 28.97 21.43
N PRO A 64 18.53 27.96 20.63
CA PRO A 64 17.58 26.94 21.08
C PRO A 64 18.10 26.10 22.26
N LEU A 65 19.39 25.76 22.29
CA LEU A 65 20.00 25.05 23.42
C LEU A 65 19.94 25.88 24.71
N ALA A 66 20.24 27.18 24.65
CA ALA A 66 20.08 28.09 25.78
C ALA A 66 18.62 28.15 26.24
N GLY A 67 17.65 28.25 25.32
CA GLY A 67 16.22 28.23 25.64
C GLY A 67 15.76 26.93 26.31
N PHE A 68 16.23 25.77 25.83
CA PHE A 68 15.94 24.46 26.43
C PHE A 68 16.55 24.33 27.83
N ILE A 69 17.79 24.80 28.02
CA ILE A 69 18.44 24.87 29.33
C ILE A 69 17.67 25.80 30.27
N SER A 70 17.27 27.00 29.82
CA SER A 70 16.46 27.94 30.59
C SER A 70 15.10 27.38 31.02
N ALA A 71 14.49 26.50 30.23
CA ALA A 71 13.19 25.89 30.55
C ALA A 71 13.21 25.07 31.84
N TYR A 72 14.37 24.60 32.32
CA TYR A 72 14.50 23.93 33.62
C TYR A 72 14.11 24.83 34.81
N TRP A 73 14.33 26.15 34.70
CA TRP A 73 14.01 27.12 35.76
C TRP A 73 12.73 27.95 35.49
N VAL A 74 12.07 27.73 34.35
CA VAL A 74 10.86 28.49 33.94
C VAL A 74 9.65 27.56 33.93
N PRO A 75 8.81 27.53 34.98
CA PRO A 75 7.67 26.63 35.05
C PRO A 75 6.63 26.95 33.98
N LEU A 76 6.27 25.92 33.18
CA LEU A 76 5.35 26.06 32.05
C LEU A 76 3.92 26.33 32.53
N GLN A 77 3.45 27.56 32.37
CA GLN A 77 2.04 27.91 32.61
C GLN A 77 1.17 27.46 31.44
N LEU A 78 -0.04 26.96 31.73
CA LEU A 78 -0.99 26.49 30.71
C LEU A 78 -1.33 27.57 29.67
N LYS A 79 -1.52 28.83 30.08
CA LYS A 79 -1.77 29.94 29.15
C LYS A 79 -0.60 30.17 28.18
N THR A 80 0.64 30.11 28.68
CA THR A 80 1.86 30.21 27.87
C THR A 80 2.03 29.01 26.95
N ALA A 81 1.67 27.80 27.38
CA ALA A 81 1.67 26.60 26.54
C ALA A 81 0.65 26.71 25.39
N LEU A 82 -0.59 27.12 25.68
CA LEU A 82 -1.62 27.34 24.67
C LEU A 82 -1.23 28.45 23.68
N TRP A 83 -0.66 29.56 24.17
CA TRP A 83 -0.14 30.62 23.32
C TRP A 83 1.03 30.13 22.45
N ALA A 84 1.96 29.35 22.99
CA ALA A 84 3.07 28.76 22.23
C ALA A 84 2.57 27.83 21.12
N VAL A 85 1.57 26.97 21.39
CA VAL A 85 0.94 26.11 20.39
C VAL A 85 0.21 26.94 19.32
N PHE A 86 -0.58 27.94 19.72
CA PHE A 86 -1.25 28.86 18.79
C PHE A 86 -0.24 29.57 17.88
N TYR A 87 0.83 30.12 18.47
CA TYR A 87 1.86 30.87 17.75
C TYR A 87 2.70 29.97 16.84
N TYR A 88 2.97 28.72 17.26
CA TYR A 88 3.60 27.70 16.42
C TYR A 88 2.73 27.38 15.19
N VAL A 89 1.42 27.18 15.37
CA VAL A 89 0.49 26.96 14.24
C VAL A 89 0.47 28.16 13.29
N HIS A 90 0.43 29.39 13.82
CA HIS A 90 0.34 30.60 12.99
C HIS A 90 1.64 30.91 12.23
N THR A 91 2.80 30.79 12.89
CA THR A 91 4.11 30.94 12.23
C THR A 91 4.38 29.82 11.23
N GLY A 92 3.94 28.59 11.54
CA GLY A 92 3.93 27.46 10.62
C GLY A 92 3.09 27.72 9.37
N LEU A 93 1.84 28.18 9.51
CA LEU A 93 0.98 28.59 8.38
C LEU A 93 1.62 29.70 7.51
N GLY A 94 2.41 30.59 8.11
CA GLY A 94 3.20 31.59 7.37
C GLY A 94 4.23 30.98 6.42
N ILE A 95 4.82 29.83 6.80
CA ILE A 95 5.70 29.05 5.94
C ILE A 95 4.89 28.17 4.97
N THR A 96 3.99 27.33 5.47
CA THR A 96 3.29 26.31 4.67
C THR A 96 2.28 26.90 3.69
N ALA A 97 1.32 27.69 4.15
CA ALA A 97 0.38 28.36 3.25
C ALA A 97 1.05 29.53 2.51
N GLY A 98 1.87 30.31 3.21
CA GLY A 98 2.54 31.50 2.68
C GLY A 98 3.76 31.18 1.80
N TYR A 99 4.94 31.08 2.43
CA TYR A 99 6.22 30.99 1.71
C TYR A 99 6.23 29.85 0.68
N HIS A 100 5.64 28.72 1.02
CA HIS A 100 5.62 27.50 0.25
C HIS A 100 4.48 27.46 -0.78
N ARG A 101 3.24 27.19 -0.38
CA ARG A 101 2.13 26.95 -1.32
C ARG A 101 1.72 28.19 -2.12
N LEU A 102 1.68 29.38 -1.50
CA LEU A 102 1.35 30.65 -2.19
C LEU A 102 2.53 31.21 -3.01
N TRP A 103 3.69 31.42 -2.41
CA TRP A 103 4.80 32.12 -3.09
C TRP A 103 5.79 31.20 -3.82
N SER A 104 6.13 30.02 -3.29
CA SER A 104 7.06 29.12 -4.01
C SER A 104 6.40 28.43 -5.19
N HIS A 105 5.16 27.96 -5.03
CA HIS A 105 4.46 27.13 -6.02
C HIS A 105 3.27 27.79 -6.74
N SER A 106 2.79 28.94 -6.27
CA SER A 106 1.61 29.63 -6.84
C SER A 106 0.38 28.71 -6.96
N ALA A 107 0.18 27.84 -5.96
CA ALA A 107 -0.90 26.86 -5.91
C ALA A 107 -2.28 27.49 -5.58
N TYR A 108 -2.29 28.75 -5.14
CA TYR A 108 -3.49 29.59 -5.04
C TYR A 108 -3.09 31.07 -5.09
N LYS A 109 -4.08 31.98 -5.18
CA LYS A 109 -3.88 33.43 -5.02
C LYS A 109 -4.51 33.91 -3.71
N GLY A 110 -3.80 34.80 -3.00
CA GLY A 110 -4.30 35.46 -1.79
C GLY A 110 -4.58 36.94 -2.00
N THR A 111 -5.57 37.48 -1.29
CA THR A 111 -5.82 38.94 -1.20
C THR A 111 -4.69 39.65 -0.45
N THR A 112 -4.55 40.97 -0.63
CA THR A 112 -3.49 41.77 0.03
C THR A 112 -3.48 41.64 1.56
N PRO A 113 -4.63 41.64 2.29
CA PRO A 113 -4.64 41.37 3.72
C PRO A 113 -4.10 39.99 4.10
N LEU A 114 -4.49 38.93 3.37
CA LEU A 114 -3.99 37.58 3.60
C LEU A 114 -2.48 37.48 3.33
N LYS A 115 -1.99 38.12 2.26
CA LYS A 115 -0.55 38.24 1.96
C LYS A 115 0.21 38.95 3.08
N ILE A 116 -0.29 40.07 3.60
CA ILE A 116 0.36 40.80 4.70
C ILE A 116 0.41 39.95 5.98
N TYR A 117 -0.69 39.28 6.33
CA TYR A 117 -0.75 38.36 7.46
C TYR A 117 0.29 37.23 7.33
N LEU A 118 0.28 36.48 6.22
CA LEU A 118 1.21 35.38 5.97
C LEU A 118 2.68 35.84 5.94
N ALA A 119 2.96 37.02 5.37
CA ALA A 119 4.29 37.62 5.34
C ALA A 119 4.82 38.02 6.74
N ALA A 120 3.92 38.40 7.65
CA ALA A 120 4.24 38.74 9.03
C ALA A 120 4.47 37.48 9.87
N VAL A 121 3.52 36.54 9.91
CA VAL A 121 3.68 35.32 10.74
C VAL A 121 4.79 34.40 10.20
N GLY A 122 5.02 34.36 8.89
CA GLY A 122 6.17 33.66 8.29
C GLY A 122 7.52 34.27 8.67
N ALA A 123 7.60 35.57 8.96
CA ALA A 123 8.80 36.19 9.52
C ALA A 123 9.04 35.78 11.00
N GLY A 124 7.97 35.45 11.73
CA GLY A 124 8.05 34.88 13.08
C GLY A 124 8.70 33.49 13.13
N ALA A 125 8.68 32.74 12.03
CA ALA A 125 9.36 31.44 11.91
C ALA A 125 10.88 31.55 11.61
N VAL A 126 11.41 32.76 11.38
CA VAL A 126 12.85 33.09 11.21
C VAL A 126 13.57 32.39 10.04
N GLN A 127 12.88 31.65 9.17
CA GLN A 127 13.47 30.85 8.07
C GLN A 127 14.04 31.67 6.89
N GLY A 128 14.09 33.00 6.98
CA GLY A 128 14.51 33.93 5.94
C GLY A 128 13.35 34.76 5.39
N SER A 129 13.66 35.74 4.54
CA SER A 129 12.63 36.50 3.81
C SER A 129 11.95 35.62 2.75
N ILE A 130 10.68 35.88 2.44
CA ILE A 130 9.89 35.13 1.44
C ILE A 130 10.69 34.87 0.15
N ARG A 131 11.26 35.93 -0.44
CA ARG A 131 12.04 35.87 -1.69
C ARG A 131 13.24 34.92 -1.63
N TRP A 132 13.92 34.84 -0.48
CA TRP A 132 15.11 33.99 -0.33
C TRP A 132 14.71 32.53 -0.11
N TRP A 133 13.72 32.29 0.75
CA TRP A 133 13.19 30.95 1.01
C TRP A 133 12.61 30.34 -0.27
N SER A 134 11.74 31.10 -0.97
CA SER A 134 11.08 30.64 -2.19
C SER A 134 12.04 30.43 -3.36
N TYR A 135 13.11 31.23 -3.45
CA TYR A 135 14.21 30.95 -4.39
C TYR A 135 14.88 29.60 -4.07
N GLY A 136 15.28 29.38 -2.82
CA GLY A 136 15.92 28.13 -2.40
C GLY A 136 15.03 26.91 -2.63
N HIS A 137 13.75 27.01 -2.31
CA HIS A 137 12.76 25.94 -2.47
C HIS A 137 12.46 25.62 -3.94
N ARG A 138 12.31 26.64 -4.80
CA ARG A 138 12.21 26.45 -6.26
C ARG A 138 13.48 25.85 -6.86
N VAL A 139 14.66 26.19 -6.35
CA VAL A 139 15.94 25.57 -6.78
C VAL A 139 16.00 24.10 -6.35
N HIS A 140 15.57 23.76 -5.14
CA HIS A 140 15.46 22.37 -4.69
C HIS A 140 14.57 21.55 -5.64
N HIS A 141 13.30 21.93 -5.87
CA HIS A 141 12.41 21.21 -6.80
C HIS A 141 12.91 21.14 -8.27
N ARG A 142 13.71 22.12 -8.71
CA ARG A 142 14.30 22.11 -10.06
C ARG A 142 15.49 21.15 -10.19
N TYR A 143 16.18 20.86 -9.08
CA TYR A 143 17.46 20.14 -9.08
C TYR A 143 17.54 19.02 -8.04
N THR A 144 16.38 18.50 -7.58
CA THR A 144 16.23 17.51 -6.50
C THR A 144 17.25 16.38 -6.63
N ASP A 145 17.91 16.04 -5.52
CA ASP A 145 18.91 14.98 -5.45
C ASP A 145 20.14 15.15 -6.36
N THR A 146 20.46 16.37 -6.81
CA THR A 146 21.73 16.70 -7.50
C THR A 146 22.63 17.59 -6.63
N ASP A 147 23.86 17.84 -7.07
CA ASP A 147 24.76 18.77 -6.38
C ASP A 147 24.26 20.22 -6.36
N LYS A 148 23.44 20.61 -7.35
CA LYS A 148 22.86 21.95 -7.49
C LYS A 148 21.74 22.24 -6.50
N ASP A 149 21.15 21.20 -5.89
CA ASP A 149 20.17 21.33 -4.81
C ASP A 149 20.86 21.75 -3.50
N PRO A 150 20.43 22.87 -2.89
CA PRO A 150 21.05 23.46 -1.70
C PRO A 150 20.95 22.59 -0.43
N TYR A 151 20.04 21.61 -0.37
CA TYR A 151 19.86 20.71 0.78
C TYR A 151 19.61 19.24 0.41
N SER A 152 20.09 18.83 -0.77
CA SER A 152 20.08 17.45 -1.30
C SER A 152 20.39 16.36 -0.26
N VAL A 153 19.52 15.34 -0.16
CA VAL A 153 19.69 14.21 0.77
C VAL A 153 20.86 13.29 0.40
N ARG A 154 21.35 13.34 -0.86
CA ARG A 154 22.58 12.62 -1.26
C ARG A 154 23.81 13.05 -0.48
N LYS A 155 23.81 14.28 0.05
CA LYS A 155 24.89 14.83 0.89
C LYS A 155 24.79 14.34 2.36
N GLY A 156 23.85 13.44 2.65
CA GLY A 156 23.66 12.77 3.95
C GLY A 156 22.57 13.42 4.81
N LEU A 157 21.88 12.61 5.62
CA LEU A 157 20.74 13.02 6.45
C LEU A 157 21.01 14.27 7.30
N MET A 158 22.18 14.35 7.95
CA MET A 158 22.56 15.50 8.78
C MET A 158 22.77 16.77 7.94
N TYR A 159 23.26 16.64 6.70
CA TYR A 159 23.41 17.77 5.79
C TYR A 159 22.05 18.35 5.38
N SER A 160 21.14 17.50 4.88
CA SER A 160 19.80 17.93 4.46
C SER A 160 18.95 18.44 5.62
N HIS A 161 19.15 17.92 6.83
CA HIS A 161 18.41 18.36 8.02
C HIS A 161 18.87 19.73 8.54
N MET A 162 20.19 19.93 8.75
CA MET A 162 20.72 21.20 9.28
C MET A 162 22.12 21.60 8.78
N GLY A 163 22.94 20.64 8.33
CA GLY A 163 24.31 20.91 7.88
C GLY A 163 24.39 21.89 6.70
N TRP A 164 23.36 21.96 5.86
CA TRP A 164 23.25 22.93 4.77
C TRP A 164 23.19 24.40 5.25
N MET A 165 22.71 24.65 6.48
CA MET A 165 22.69 25.98 7.12
C MET A 165 23.97 26.27 7.91
N ILE A 166 24.58 25.22 8.49
CA ILE A 166 25.77 25.29 9.34
C ILE A 166 27.05 25.44 8.49
N LEU A 167 27.13 24.78 7.35
CA LEU A 167 28.28 24.83 6.45
C LEU A 167 28.12 25.97 5.44
N LYS A 168 29.22 26.69 5.16
CA LYS A 168 29.28 27.67 4.07
C LYS A 168 29.14 26.96 2.73
N GLN A 169 28.13 27.31 1.94
CA GLN A 169 27.94 26.81 0.58
C GLN A 169 28.69 27.69 -0.44
N ASN A 170 29.08 27.13 -1.60
CA ASN A 170 29.64 27.90 -2.72
C ASN A 170 28.51 28.43 -3.64
N PRO A 171 28.27 29.75 -3.74
CA PRO A 171 27.21 30.29 -4.60
C PRO A 171 27.43 30.05 -6.10
N LYS A 172 28.65 29.70 -6.54
CA LYS A 172 28.94 29.31 -7.94
C LYS A 172 28.42 27.91 -8.30
N ARG A 173 28.13 27.05 -7.31
CA ARG A 173 27.69 25.65 -7.51
C ARG A 173 26.18 25.42 -7.30
N GLN A 174 25.47 26.38 -6.71
CA GLN A 174 24.02 26.30 -6.49
C GLN A 174 23.25 26.44 -7.81
N GLY A 175 22.10 25.76 -7.91
CA GLY A 175 21.17 25.93 -9.03
C GLY A 175 20.53 27.33 -9.09
N ARG A 176 19.93 27.65 -10.24
CA ARG A 176 19.21 28.91 -10.51
C ARG A 176 17.79 28.65 -10.98
N THR A 177 16.86 29.56 -10.66
CA THR A 177 15.45 29.46 -11.01
C THR A 177 14.84 30.85 -11.21
N ASP A 178 13.70 30.92 -11.90
CA ASP A 178 12.97 32.18 -12.08
C ASP A 178 12.23 32.60 -10.79
N ILE A 179 12.28 33.91 -10.54
CA ILE A 179 11.67 34.61 -9.40
C ILE A 179 11.11 35.97 -9.83
N THR A 180 10.79 36.16 -11.12
CA THR A 180 10.29 37.42 -11.69
C THR A 180 8.99 37.85 -11.02
N ASP A 181 8.06 36.92 -10.82
CA ASP A 181 6.82 37.09 -10.05
C ASP A 181 7.06 37.55 -8.60
N LEU A 182 8.11 37.03 -7.93
CA LEU A 182 8.50 37.43 -6.58
C LEU A 182 9.18 38.80 -6.52
N ASN A 183 9.57 39.36 -7.68
CA ASN A 183 10.04 40.73 -7.81
C ASN A 183 8.90 41.72 -8.09
N GLU A 184 7.77 41.25 -8.60
CA GLU A 184 6.57 42.02 -8.91
C GLU A 184 5.61 42.10 -7.72
N ASP A 185 5.59 41.11 -6.83
CA ASP A 185 4.79 41.16 -5.59
C ASP A 185 5.35 42.19 -4.58
N ALA A 186 4.63 43.30 -4.42
CA ALA A 186 4.99 44.39 -3.53
C ALA A 186 5.13 43.99 -2.05
N VAL A 187 4.37 42.99 -1.57
CA VAL A 187 4.49 42.49 -0.19
C VAL A 187 5.79 41.72 -0.02
N VAL A 188 6.15 40.89 -0.99
CA VAL A 188 7.43 40.14 -1.01
C VAL A 188 8.62 41.10 -1.05
N VAL A 189 8.57 42.12 -1.90
CA VAL A 189 9.63 43.14 -2.01
C VAL A 189 9.75 43.99 -0.74
N TRP A 190 8.63 44.39 -0.13
CA TRP A 190 8.63 45.14 1.13
C TRP A 190 9.19 44.32 2.30
N GLN A 191 8.77 43.04 2.41
CA GLN A 191 9.19 42.14 3.48
C GLN A 191 10.67 41.79 3.35
N HIS A 192 11.17 41.52 2.14
CA HIS A 192 12.59 41.28 1.90
C HIS A 192 13.47 42.49 2.31
N LYS A 193 13.03 43.72 2.01
CA LYS A 193 13.73 44.96 2.43
C LYS A 193 13.70 45.20 3.94
N ASN A 194 12.65 44.78 4.64
CA ASN A 194 12.49 45.03 6.08
C ASN A 194 12.67 43.78 6.97
N TYR A 195 13.09 42.65 6.42
CA TYR A 195 13.01 41.32 7.04
C TYR A 195 13.55 41.27 8.48
N ILE A 196 14.69 41.91 8.77
CA ILE A 196 15.26 41.95 10.12
C ILE A 196 14.33 42.66 11.12
N LYS A 197 13.64 43.73 10.72
CA LYS A 197 12.63 44.41 11.56
C LYS A 197 11.43 43.49 11.80
N CYS A 198 10.98 42.78 10.75
CA CYS A 198 9.88 41.82 10.85
C CYS A 198 10.22 40.67 11.82
N VAL A 199 11.45 40.14 11.78
CA VAL A 199 11.94 39.12 12.73
C VAL A 199 12.02 39.67 14.15
N LEU A 200 12.65 40.84 14.36
CA LEU A 200 12.80 41.41 15.71
C LEU A 200 11.44 41.70 16.36
N PHE A 201 10.45 42.13 15.57
CA PHE A 201 9.07 42.29 16.07
C PHE A 201 8.37 40.95 16.28
N MET A 202 8.25 40.11 15.24
CA MET A 202 7.41 38.90 15.27
C MET A 202 8.05 37.74 16.04
N ALA A 203 9.35 37.49 15.94
CA ALA A 203 9.97 36.33 16.59
C ALA A 203 10.35 36.58 18.07
N LEU A 204 10.45 37.85 18.50
CA LEU A 204 10.89 38.21 19.85
C LEU A 204 9.86 39.06 20.60
N ALA A 205 9.56 40.28 20.12
CA ALA A 205 8.75 41.23 20.89
C ALA A 205 7.27 40.80 21.00
N PHE A 206 6.64 40.45 19.87
CA PHE A 206 5.21 40.11 19.80
C PHE A 206 4.81 38.91 20.68
N PRO A 207 5.46 37.73 20.61
CA PRO A 207 5.08 36.59 21.44
C PRO A 207 5.28 36.85 22.94
N ALA A 208 6.28 37.64 23.32
CA ALA A 208 6.48 38.05 24.72
C ALA A 208 5.40 39.05 25.20
N LEU A 209 5.06 40.05 24.37
CA LEU A 209 4.02 41.03 24.68
C LEU A 209 2.65 40.37 24.85
N VAL A 210 2.24 39.46 23.96
CA VAL A 210 0.94 38.79 24.06
C VAL A 210 0.89 37.85 25.28
N ALA A 211 1.98 37.15 25.60
CA ALA A 211 2.05 36.33 26.82
C ALA A 211 1.86 37.17 28.10
N GLY A 212 2.33 38.41 28.12
CA GLY A 212 2.15 39.35 29.23
C GLY A 212 0.75 40.00 29.31
N LEU A 213 -0.10 39.87 28.29
CA LEU A 213 -1.39 40.57 28.18
C LEU A 213 -2.64 39.68 28.38
N GLY A 214 -2.46 38.45 28.88
CA GLY A 214 -3.48 37.75 29.66
C GLY A 214 -4.82 37.43 28.99
N TRP A 215 -4.83 36.79 27.82
CA TRP A 215 -6.07 36.38 27.13
C TRP A 215 -6.84 35.26 27.87
N GLY A 216 -8.13 35.09 27.51
CA GLY A 216 -9.09 34.22 28.19
C GLY A 216 -9.86 33.25 27.26
N ASP A 217 -10.16 32.09 27.85
CA ASP A 217 -11.38 31.28 27.68
C ASP A 217 -11.81 30.86 26.26
N TRP A 218 -10.92 30.24 25.48
CA TRP A 218 -11.31 29.41 24.33
C TRP A 218 -10.43 28.15 24.14
N TRP A 219 -11.08 26.99 23.98
CA TRP A 219 -10.57 25.66 23.54
C TRP A 219 -9.68 24.82 24.50
N GLY A 220 -9.63 23.49 24.26
CA GLY A 220 -8.74 22.51 24.93
C GLY A 220 -8.89 21.07 24.41
N GLY A 221 -7.98 20.15 24.80
CA GLY A 221 -8.16 18.67 24.70
C GLY A 221 -7.35 17.85 23.66
N LEU A 222 -6.07 17.53 23.97
CA LEU A 222 -5.35 16.20 23.98
C LEU A 222 -5.86 14.96 23.17
N PRO A 223 -5.07 13.86 22.93
CA PRO A 223 -3.58 13.65 22.79
C PRO A 223 -3.09 12.51 21.79
N PHE A 224 -1.75 12.31 21.67
CA PHE A 224 -0.96 11.12 21.15
C PHE A 224 -1.10 10.71 19.63
N ASP A 225 -0.12 10.28 18.80
CA ASP A 225 1.19 9.50 18.80
C ASP A 225 0.98 8.10 18.12
N ASP A 226 1.78 7.43 17.25
CA ASP A 226 3.20 7.40 16.73
C ASP A 226 3.12 6.73 15.27
N ARG A 227 4.05 6.26 14.36
CA ARG A 227 5.51 5.92 14.23
C ARG A 227 6.12 6.11 12.81
N ASN A 228 7.43 6.47 12.81
CA ASN A 228 8.58 6.15 11.91
C ASN A 228 8.56 6.11 10.35
N SER A 229 9.47 6.93 9.79
CA SER A 229 10.35 6.71 8.61
C SER A 229 9.79 6.92 7.19
N PRO A 230 10.62 7.01 6.12
CA PRO A 230 10.65 8.23 5.31
C PRO A 230 9.96 8.07 3.96
N ARG A 231 8.65 7.85 3.98
CA ARG A 231 7.73 7.99 2.84
C ARG A 231 6.39 8.50 3.39
N ASP A 232 5.90 9.63 2.88
CA ASP A 232 4.60 10.27 3.25
C ASP A 232 4.26 10.16 4.75
N HIS A 233 5.10 10.77 5.58
CA HIS A 233 5.26 10.44 6.99
C HIS A 233 4.29 11.22 7.88
N VAL A 234 3.38 10.51 8.56
CA VAL A 234 2.29 11.09 9.36
C VAL A 234 2.80 11.94 10.52
N ILE A 235 3.84 11.52 11.25
CA ILE A 235 4.42 12.35 12.32
C ILE A 235 5.03 13.63 11.75
N THR A 236 5.68 13.57 10.58
CA THR A 236 6.13 14.80 9.91
C THR A 236 4.93 15.67 9.56
N ALA A 237 3.83 15.13 9.04
CA ALA A 237 2.64 15.91 8.72
C ALA A 237 1.99 16.56 9.97
N LEU A 238 1.98 15.87 11.12
CA LEU A 238 1.53 16.41 12.41
C LEU A 238 2.39 17.60 12.85
N VAL A 239 3.71 17.44 12.86
CA VAL A 239 4.65 18.50 13.28
C VAL A 239 4.69 19.66 12.27
N THR A 240 4.64 19.37 10.97
CA THR A 240 4.78 20.36 9.89
C THR A 240 3.45 20.83 9.29
N LEU A 241 2.33 20.66 10.00
CA LEU A 241 1.01 21.19 9.61
C LEU A 241 0.52 20.73 8.21
N GLY A 242 0.96 19.55 7.76
CA GLY A 242 0.59 18.93 6.48
C GLY A 242 1.74 18.70 5.48
N GLU A 243 2.97 19.18 5.73
CA GLU A 243 4.10 19.02 4.79
C GLU A 243 4.75 17.63 4.76
N GLY A 244 4.25 16.68 5.57
CA GLY A 244 4.75 15.30 5.64
C GLY A 244 4.43 14.41 4.44
N TYR A 245 3.41 14.74 3.64
CA TYR A 245 3.02 14.01 2.42
C TYR A 245 3.93 14.37 1.23
N HIS A 246 5.23 14.26 1.45
CA HIS A 246 6.27 14.87 0.63
C HIS A 246 6.42 14.22 -0.75
N ASN A 247 6.05 12.95 -0.94
CA ASN A 247 6.07 12.33 -2.28
C ASN A 247 4.96 12.90 -3.16
N PHE A 248 3.76 13.09 -2.60
CA PHE A 248 2.66 13.73 -3.32
C PHE A 248 3.06 15.16 -3.69
N HIS A 249 3.64 15.91 -2.76
CA HIS A 249 4.10 17.27 -2.99
C HIS A 249 5.18 17.38 -4.09
N HIS A 250 6.16 16.47 -4.15
CA HIS A 250 7.16 16.49 -5.24
C HIS A 250 6.63 16.07 -6.60
N GLU A 251 5.65 15.15 -6.65
CA GLU A 251 5.03 14.70 -7.90
C GLU A 251 4.00 15.73 -8.43
N PHE A 252 3.28 16.42 -7.54
CA PHE A 252 2.22 17.40 -7.83
C PHE A 252 2.42 18.79 -7.17
N PRO A 253 3.56 19.47 -7.40
CA PRO A 253 3.99 20.63 -6.60
C PRO A 253 3.08 21.86 -6.68
N SER A 254 2.21 21.96 -7.69
CA SER A 254 1.26 23.06 -7.86
C SER A 254 -0.14 22.78 -7.32
N ASP A 255 -0.39 21.66 -6.63
CA ASP A 255 -1.64 21.45 -5.87
C ASP A 255 -1.62 22.27 -4.57
N TYR A 256 -2.75 22.85 -4.15
CA TYR A 256 -2.81 23.55 -2.86
C TYR A 256 -2.87 22.59 -1.65
N ARG A 257 -3.12 21.31 -1.90
CA ARG A 257 -3.18 20.23 -0.91
C ARG A 257 -1.89 19.43 -0.97
N ASN A 258 -1.36 19.03 0.18
CA ASN A 258 -0.41 17.91 0.23
C ASN A 258 -1.12 16.60 0.58
N ALA A 259 -2.17 16.70 1.41
CA ALA A 259 -3.03 15.59 1.78
C ALA A 259 -4.31 15.59 0.93
N ILE A 260 -4.49 14.57 0.10
CA ILE A 260 -5.65 14.45 -0.80
C ILE A 260 -6.85 13.74 -0.18
N GLU A 261 -6.64 12.81 0.76
CA GLU A 261 -7.74 12.12 1.43
C GLU A 261 -8.37 13.01 2.51
N TRP A 262 -9.64 12.79 2.82
CA TRP A 262 -10.37 13.60 3.82
C TRP A 262 -9.87 13.36 5.26
N TRP A 263 -9.42 12.14 5.56
CA TRP A 263 -8.93 11.71 6.88
C TRP A 263 -7.45 12.05 7.14
N GLN A 264 -6.73 12.54 6.13
CA GLN A 264 -5.31 12.90 6.27
C GLN A 264 -5.14 14.31 6.87
N TYR A 265 -4.26 14.41 7.87
CA TYR A 265 -3.99 15.64 8.62
C TYR A 265 -3.19 16.66 7.81
N ASP A 266 -3.88 17.70 7.31
CA ASP A 266 -3.27 18.85 6.64
C ASP A 266 -4.08 20.11 7.05
N PRO A 267 -3.83 20.66 8.25
CA PRO A 267 -4.49 21.89 8.70
C PRO A 267 -4.18 23.08 7.80
N THR A 268 -3.06 23.07 7.07
CA THR A 268 -2.76 24.08 6.04
C THR A 268 -3.79 24.02 4.90
N LYS A 269 -4.13 22.83 4.37
CA LYS A 269 -5.25 22.63 3.42
C LYS A 269 -6.57 23.15 3.99
N TRP A 270 -6.89 22.84 5.23
CA TRP A 270 -8.14 23.27 5.87
C TRP A 270 -8.20 24.80 6.02
N SER A 271 -7.12 25.46 6.46
CA SER A 271 -7.04 26.91 6.56
C SER A 271 -7.17 27.61 5.19
N ILE A 272 -6.48 27.13 4.16
CA ILE A 272 -6.60 27.69 2.79
C ILE A 272 -8.02 27.51 2.25
N TRP A 273 -8.68 26.38 2.53
CA TRP A 273 -10.07 26.16 2.16
C TRP A 273 -11.03 27.10 2.90
N CYS A 274 -10.85 27.32 4.20
CA CYS A 274 -11.63 28.30 4.96
C CYS A 274 -11.44 29.73 4.42
N TRP A 275 -10.19 30.12 4.08
CA TRP A 275 -9.91 31.41 3.43
C TRP A 275 -10.56 31.53 2.05
N LYS A 276 -10.77 30.43 1.31
CA LYS A 276 -11.56 30.43 0.07
C LYS A 276 -13.03 30.76 0.32
N GLN A 277 -13.65 30.16 1.35
CA GLN A 277 -15.04 30.47 1.71
C GLN A 277 -15.21 31.93 2.18
N LEU A 278 -14.16 32.51 2.79
CA LEU A 278 -14.12 33.91 3.24
C LEU A 278 -13.68 34.90 2.14
N GLY A 279 -13.47 34.46 0.89
CA GLY A 279 -13.02 35.31 -0.22
C GLY A 279 -11.58 35.86 -0.08
N LEU A 280 -10.80 35.37 0.89
CA LEU A 280 -9.42 35.77 1.14
C LEU A 280 -8.42 34.99 0.27
N ALA A 281 -8.79 33.80 -0.19
CA ALA A 281 -8.05 32.97 -1.13
C ALA A 281 -8.91 32.63 -2.36
N TYR A 282 -8.31 32.58 -3.55
CA TYR A 282 -8.98 32.32 -4.82
C TYR A 282 -8.05 31.59 -5.80
N GLU A 283 -8.59 31.06 -6.90
CA GLU A 283 -7.84 30.28 -7.90
C GLU A 283 -6.97 29.16 -7.29
N LEU A 284 -7.53 28.41 -6.33
CA LEU A 284 -6.89 27.22 -5.77
C LEU A 284 -6.74 26.16 -6.86
N LYS A 285 -5.51 25.69 -7.06
CA LYS A 285 -5.14 24.68 -8.05
C LYS A 285 -5.23 23.28 -7.46
N GLU A 286 -5.87 22.39 -8.22
CA GLU A 286 -6.12 21.01 -7.84
C GLU A 286 -5.82 20.10 -9.04
N PHE A 287 -5.02 19.05 -8.85
CA PHE A 287 -4.91 17.99 -9.86
C PHE A 287 -6.18 17.13 -9.87
N ARG A 288 -6.58 16.71 -11.08
CA ARG A 288 -7.71 15.78 -11.27
C ARG A 288 -7.36 14.43 -10.67
N ALA A 289 -8.34 13.76 -10.04
CA ALA A 289 -8.16 12.44 -9.43
C ALA A 289 -7.53 11.39 -10.39
N ASN A 290 -7.84 11.49 -11.69
CA ASN A 290 -7.25 10.69 -12.74
C ASN A 290 -5.71 10.79 -12.79
N GLU A 291 -5.15 12.00 -12.77
CA GLU A 291 -3.69 12.21 -12.87
C GLU A 291 -2.95 11.72 -11.62
N ILE A 292 -3.58 11.92 -10.46
CA ILE A 292 -3.12 11.42 -9.17
C ILE A 292 -3.05 9.88 -9.18
N GLU A 293 -4.10 9.23 -9.69
CA GLU A 293 -4.16 7.77 -9.71
C GLU A 293 -3.29 7.14 -10.81
N LYS A 294 -3.09 7.81 -11.96
CA LYS A 294 -2.02 7.43 -12.92
C LYS A 294 -0.65 7.38 -12.22
N GLY A 295 -0.32 8.41 -11.43
CA GLY A 295 0.94 8.50 -10.67
C GLY A 295 1.08 7.36 -9.65
N ARG A 296 0.03 7.09 -8.88
CA ARG A 296 -0.04 5.94 -7.94
C ARG A 296 0.20 4.61 -8.66
N VAL A 297 -0.55 4.33 -9.73
CA VAL A 297 -0.44 3.09 -10.52
C VAL A 297 0.97 2.93 -11.12
N GLN A 298 1.58 4.00 -11.64
CA GLN A 298 2.95 3.98 -12.16
C GLN A 298 4.01 3.73 -11.07
N GLN A 299 3.86 4.35 -9.90
CA GLN A 299 4.78 4.15 -8.79
C GLN A 299 4.69 2.72 -8.25
N LEU A 300 3.50 2.12 -8.25
CA LEU A 300 3.28 0.71 -7.90
C LEU A 300 3.85 -0.23 -8.96
N GLN A 301 3.63 0.04 -10.26
CA GLN A 301 4.22 -0.74 -11.35
C GLN A 301 5.77 -0.76 -11.25
N LYS A 302 6.41 0.40 -11.03
CA LYS A 302 7.89 0.44 -10.86
C LYS A 302 8.38 -0.43 -9.70
N LYS A 303 7.69 -0.41 -8.55
CA LYS A 303 8.01 -1.28 -7.41
C LYS A 303 7.79 -2.76 -7.73
N LEU A 304 6.75 -3.06 -8.52
CA LEU A 304 6.42 -4.41 -8.96
C LEU A 304 7.43 -4.96 -9.96
N ASP A 305 7.85 -4.17 -10.94
CA ASP A 305 8.88 -4.54 -11.93
C ASP A 305 10.22 -4.82 -11.22
N GLN A 306 10.62 -3.96 -10.27
CA GLN A 306 11.80 -4.18 -9.43
C GLN A 306 11.73 -5.50 -8.65
N LYS A 307 10.58 -5.83 -8.06
CA LYS A 307 10.38 -7.08 -7.33
C LYS A 307 10.30 -8.30 -8.26
N ARG A 308 9.70 -8.15 -9.45
CA ARG A 308 9.63 -9.20 -10.48
C ARG A 308 11.02 -9.59 -10.98
N ALA A 309 11.92 -8.63 -11.11
CA ALA A 309 13.31 -8.85 -11.54
C ALA A 309 14.18 -9.60 -10.51
N THR A 310 13.75 -9.68 -9.24
CA THR A 310 14.45 -10.44 -8.18
C THR A 310 13.93 -11.87 -7.98
N LEU A 311 12.97 -12.33 -8.79
CA LEU A 311 12.41 -13.68 -8.70
C LEU A 311 12.98 -14.60 -9.80
N ASP A 312 13.25 -15.84 -9.44
CA ASP A 312 13.64 -16.90 -10.36
C ASP A 312 12.41 -17.42 -11.12
N TRP A 313 12.24 -17.00 -12.37
CA TRP A 313 11.13 -17.44 -13.22
C TRP A 313 11.39 -18.78 -13.94
N GLY A 314 12.54 -19.41 -13.73
CA GLY A 314 12.98 -20.59 -14.47
C GLY A 314 13.53 -20.27 -15.86
N ILE A 315 13.71 -21.31 -16.67
CA ILE A 315 14.25 -21.20 -18.04
C ILE A 315 13.19 -20.57 -18.95
N PRO A 316 13.52 -19.51 -19.73
CA PRO A 316 12.63 -18.93 -20.73
C PRO A 316 12.15 -19.95 -21.77
N LEU A 317 10.94 -19.78 -22.30
CA LEU A 317 10.34 -20.70 -23.28
C LEU A 317 11.22 -20.86 -24.53
N GLU A 318 11.89 -19.77 -24.93
CA GLU A 318 12.80 -19.65 -26.06
C GLU A 318 14.12 -20.41 -25.87
N GLN A 319 14.40 -20.88 -24.65
CA GLN A 319 15.61 -21.63 -24.26
C GLN A 319 15.29 -23.09 -23.89
N LEU A 320 14.02 -23.51 -23.90
CA LEU A 320 13.66 -24.90 -23.70
C LEU A 320 13.94 -25.71 -24.98
N PRO A 321 14.52 -26.91 -24.87
CA PRO A 321 14.73 -27.77 -26.04
C PRO A 321 13.37 -28.23 -26.60
N VAL A 322 13.19 -28.07 -27.91
CA VAL A 322 12.05 -28.66 -28.63
C VAL A 322 12.27 -30.17 -28.68
N VAL A 323 11.51 -30.91 -27.87
CA VAL A 323 11.51 -32.38 -27.89
C VAL A 323 10.50 -32.84 -28.94
N ASP A 324 10.91 -33.76 -29.81
CA ASP A 324 9.98 -34.37 -30.77
C ASP A 324 8.91 -35.20 -30.05
N TRP A 325 7.68 -35.16 -30.58
CA TRP A 325 6.53 -35.78 -29.93
C TRP A 325 6.59 -37.31 -29.93
N ASP A 326 7.09 -37.91 -31.02
CA ASP A 326 7.20 -39.36 -31.13
C ASP A 326 8.39 -39.89 -30.32
N ASP A 327 9.50 -39.13 -30.20
CA ASP A 327 10.59 -39.44 -29.26
C ASP A 327 10.12 -39.35 -27.79
N PHE A 328 9.36 -38.32 -27.42
CA PHE A 328 8.77 -38.21 -26.09
C PHE A 328 7.84 -39.39 -25.78
N VAL A 329 6.98 -39.76 -26.74
CA VAL A 329 6.07 -40.90 -26.63
C VAL A 329 6.83 -42.24 -26.59
N ALA A 330 7.94 -42.38 -27.31
CA ALA A 330 8.80 -43.57 -27.28
C ALA A 330 9.49 -43.73 -25.92
N GLN A 331 10.06 -42.65 -25.37
CA GLN A 331 10.68 -42.65 -24.05
C GLN A 331 9.65 -42.93 -22.94
N ALA A 332 8.45 -42.33 -23.03
CA ALA A 332 7.35 -42.57 -22.09
C ALA A 332 6.81 -44.01 -22.14
N LYS A 333 6.93 -44.71 -23.27
CA LYS A 333 6.60 -46.15 -23.43
C LYS A 333 7.74 -47.08 -23.01
N ALA A 334 9.00 -46.63 -23.11
CA ALA A 334 10.18 -47.40 -22.70
C ALA A 334 10.32 -47.45 -21.16
N GLY A 335 9.98 -46.35 -20.47
CA GLY A 335 9.65 -46.40 -19.06
C GLY A 335 8.39 -47.24 -18.83
N LYS A 336 8.37 -48.12 -17.81
CA LYS A 336 7.21 -48.97 -17.48
C LYS A 336 6.07 -48.16 -16.82
N GLY A 337 5.47 -47.26 -17.58
CA GLY A 337 4.22 -46.59 -17.21
C GLY A 337 3.06 -47.59 -17.20
N LEU A 338 2.74 -48.11 -16.02
CA LEU A 338 1.41 -48.71 -15.79
C LEU A 338 0.34 -47.64 -16.11
N PRO A 339 -0.78 -48.01 -16.75
CA PRO A 339 -1.84 -47.05 -17.06
C PRO A 339 -2.33 -46.41 -15.77
N PHE A 340 -2.18 -45.08 -15.67
CA PHE A 340 -2.37 -44.33 -14.43
C PHE A 340 -3.80 -44.52 -13.91
N PRO A 341 -4.03 -45.30 -12.84
CA PRO A 341 -5.35 -45.39 -12.23
C PRO A 341 -5.56 -44.07 -11.50
N ASP A 342 -6.68 -43.40 -11.70
CA ASP A 342 -6.95 -42.07 -11.11
C ASP A 342 -7.18 -42.08 -9.58
N GLY A 343 -6.81 -43.18 -8.92
CA GLY A 343 -7.09 -43.52 -7.53
C GLY A 343 -8.54 -43.97 -7.28
N THR A 344 -9.50 -43.60 -8.13
CA THR A 344 -10.94 -43.67 -7.82
C THR A 344 -11.59 -45.01 -8.12
N LYS A 345 -11.01 -46.10 -7.58
CA LYS A 345 -11.79 -47.33 -7.35
C LYS A 345 -13.06 -46.98 -6.58
N ASP A 346 -14.22 -47.41 -7.08
CA ASP A 346 -15.51 -46.99 -6.55
C ASP A 346 -15.61 -47.22 -5.03
N TYR A 347 -16.13 -46.20 -4.33
CA TYR A 347 -16.24 -46.21 -2.88
C TYR A 347 -17.16 -47.34 -2.39
N VAL A 348 -16.55 -48.42 -1.90
CA VAL A 348 -17.24 -49.42 -1.08
C VAL A 348 -17.35 -48.88 0.35
N PRO A 349 -18.57 -48.67 0.89
CA PRO A 349 -18.71 -48.22 2.27
C PRO A 349 -18.24 -49.31 3.24
N LEU A 350 -17.44 -48.93 4.25
CA LEU A 350 -17.09 -49.79 5.40
C LEU A 350 -18.31 -50.22 6.25
N ARG A 351 -19.52 -49.79 5.88
CA ARG A 351 -20.82 -50.28 6.34
C ARG A 351 -21.77 -50.49 5.17
N ALA A 352 -21.41 -51.39 4.24
CA ALA A 352 -22.27 -51.84 3.16
C ALA A 352 -23.40 -52.77 3.69
N GLY A 353 -24.33 -52.23 4.47
CA GLY A 353 -25.56 -52.93 4.85
C GLY A 353 -26.43 -53.16 3.62
N GLY A 354 -26.76 -54.41 3.32
CA GLY A 354 -27.33 -54.83 2.04
C GLY A 354 -28.76 -54.34 1.78
N ALA A 355 -28.90 -53.17 1.15
CA ALA A 355 -30.15 -52.69 0.58
C ALA A 355 -29.92 -52.26 -0.88
N LYS A 356 -30.65 -52.89 -1.83
CA LYS A 356 -30.66 -52.46 -3.23
C LYS A 356 -31.26 -51.05 -3.32
N LYS A 357 -30.44 -50.03 -3.55
CA LYS A 357 -30.92 -48.68 -3.87
C LYS A 357 -31.51 -48.66 -5.27
N ASP A 358 -32.80 -48.36 -5.36
CA ASP A 358 -33.43 -47.94 -6.61
C ASP A 358 -32.68 -46.72 -7.17
N THR A 359 -32.17 -46.86 -8.39
CA THR A 359 -31.36 -45.85 -9.08
C THR A 359 -32.19 -44.71 -9.66
N ASN A 360 -33.48 -44.96 -9.94
CA ASN A 360 -34.35 -44.07 -10.70
C ASN A 360 -35.09 -43.05 -9.82
N LYS A 361 -35.15 -43.29 -8.50
CA LYS A 361 -35.77 -42.35 -7.57
C LYS A 361 -34.99 -41.03 -7.51
N VAL A 362 -35.67 -39.92 -7.85
CA VAL A 362 -35.16 -38.55 -7.69
C VAL A 362 -34.85 -38.31 -6.21
N HIS A 363 -33.70 -37.67 -5.93
CA HIS A 363 -33.31 -37.37 -4.55
C HIS A 363 -34.03 -36.12 -4.05
N ILE A 364 -34.41 -36.07 -2.77
CA ILE A 364 -35.16 -34.95 -2.19
C ILE A 364 -34.46 -33.60 -2.38
N ALA A 365 -33.13 -33.58 -2.42
CA ALA A 365 -32.33 -32.38 -2.68
C ALA A 365 -32.54 -31.75 -4.07
N ASP A 366 -33.07 -32.51 -5.04
CA ASP A 366 -33.31 -32.07 -6.41
C ASP A 366 -34.79 -31.77 -6.69
N THR A 367 -35.68 -31.91 -5.69
CA THR A 367 -37.08 -31.44 -5.76
C THR A 367 -37.22 -30.05 -5.15
N PRO A 368 -38.17 -29.20 -5.61
CA PRO A 368 -38.47 -27.93 -4.95
C PRO A 368 -38.93 -28.14 -3.49
N MET A 369 -38.49 -27.28 -2.58
CA MET A 369 -38.90 -27.34 -1.17
C MET A 369 -40.26 -26.64 -0.98
N THR A 370 -41.18 -27.30 -0.28
CA THR A 370 -42.57 -26.89 -0.06
C THR A 370 -42.97 -27.09 1.40
N TRP A 371 -44.09 -26.49 1.83
CA TRP A 371 -44.65 -26.68 3.16
C TRP A 371 -44.95 -28.14 3.53
N SER A 372 -45.17 -29.02 2.54
CA SER A 372 -45.44 -30.46 2.76
C SER A 372 -44.20 -31.35 2.73
N ASN A 373 -43.12 -30.96 2.04
CA ASN A 373 -41.91 -31.78 1.93
C ASN A 373 -40.68 -31.27 2.71
N TRP A 374 -40.67 -30.03 3.21
CA TRP A 374 -39.48 -29.47 3.90
C TRP A 374 -38.89 -30.35 5.01
N PRO A 375 -39.66 -31.09 5.85
CA PRO A 375 -39.07 -31.96 6.88
C PRO A 375 -38.26 -33.13 6.28
N GLN A 376 -38.51 -33.46 5.01
CA GLN A 376 -37.78 -34.47 4.25
C GLN A 376 -36.44 -33.93 3.75
N HIS A 377 -36.32 -32.63 3.47
CA HIS A 377 -35.04 -31.98 3.13
C HIS A 377 -34.09 -31.90 4.33
N ILE A 378 -34.61 -31.78 5.56
CA ILE A 378 -33.81 -31.64 6.78
C ILE A 378 -33.11 -32.94 7.17
N ASN A 379 -31.82 -32.84 7.49
CA ASN A 379 -31.01 -33.85 8.17
C ASN A 379 -31.15 -33.67 9.69
N TRP A 380 -32.20 -34.29 10.25
CA TRP A 380 -32.56 -34.13 11.66
C TRP A 380 -31.46 -34.55 12.64
N LEU A 381 -30.58 -35.50 12.30
CA LEU A 381 -29.46 -35.88 13.17
C LEU A 381 -28.46 -34.73 13.32
N ASN A 382 -28.00 -34.16 12.21
CA ASN A 382 -27.10 -33.00 12.22
C ASN A 382 -27.78 -31.78 12.86
N THR A 383 -29.07 -31.56 12.55
CA THR A 383 -29.86 -30.44 13.08
C THR A 383 -29.96 -30.51 14.61
N THR A 384 -30.18 -31.70 15.18
CA THR A 384 -30.19 -31.87 16.63
C THR A 384 -28.81 -31.64 17.24
N LEU A 385 -27.73 -32.14 16.65
CA LEU A 385 -26.38 -31.99 17.18
C LEU A 385 -25.83 -30.56 17.08
N VAL A 386 -26.24 -29.79 16.06
CA VAL A 386 -25.70 -28.45 15.76
C VAL A 386 -26.62 -27.31 16.22
N ILE A 387 -27.94 -27.54 16.37
CA ILE A 387 -28.89 -26.52 16.84
C ILE A 387 -29.45 -26.89 18.22
N PHE A 388 -30.18 -28.01 18.34
CA PHE A 388 -30.94 -28.30 19.56
C PHE A 388 -30.06 -28.62 20.78
N VAL A 389 -28.93 -29.30 20.60
CA VAL A 389 -27.98 -29.58 21.70
C VAL A 389 -27.30 -28.29 22.20
N PRO A 390 -26.74 -27.41 21.35
CA PRO A 390 -26.29 -26.08 21.77
C PRO A 390 -27.38 -25.22 22.42
N LEU A 391 -28.59 -25.20 21.87
CA LEU A 391 -29.73 -24.46 22.44
C LEU A 391 -30.08 -24.96 23.85
N ALA A 392 -30.09 -26.28 24.06
CA ALA A 392 -30.24 -26.86 25.39
C ALA A 392 -29.10 -26.43 26.34
N GLY A 393 -27.86 -26.36 25.86
CA GLY A 393 -26.73 -25.84 26.63
C GLY A 393 -26.88 -24.38 27.05
N PHE A 394 -27.35 -23.50 26.14
CA PHE A 394 -27.63 -22.09 26.48
C PHE A 394 -28.77 -21.95 27.48
N ILE A 395 -29.81 -22.79 27.37
CA ILE A 395 -30.91 -22.85 28.33
C ILE A 395 -30.42 -23.37 29.69
N SER A 396 -29.60 -24.42 29.74
CA SER A 396 -29.00 -24.94 30.98
C SER A 396 -28.09 -23.93 31.70
N ALA A 397 -27.41 -23.05 30.95
CA ALA A 397 -26.54 -22.01 31.51
C ALA A 397 -27.30 -20.90 32.30
N TYR A 398 -28.64 -20.92 32.31
CA TYR A 398 -29.44 -20.10 33.23
C TYR A 398 -29.48 -20.66 34.66
N TRP A 399 -29.45 -21.99 34.84
CA TRP A 399 -29.47 -22.63 36.16
C TRP A 399 -28.11 -23.14 36.64
N VAL A 400 -27.15 -23.34 35.73
CA VAL A 400 -25.80 -23.80 36.05
C VAL A 400 -24.85 -22.60 36.02
N PRO A 401 -24.40 -22.05 37.17
CA PRO A 401 -23.56 -20.85 37.19
C PRO A 401 -22.12 -21.12 36.75
N LEU A 402 -21.53 -20.21 35.98
CA LEU A 402 -20.16 -20.32 35.49
C LEU A 402 -19.12 -20.06 36.59
N GLN A 403 -18.43 -21.11 37.04
CA GLN A 403 -17.23 -20.94 37.88
C GLN A 403 -16.02 -20.52 37.04
N LEU A 404 -15.14 -19.66 37.60
CA LEU A 404 -13.93 -19.20 36.91
C LEU A 404 -12.99 -20.34 36.50
N LYS A 405 -12.83 -21.37 37.35
CA LYS A 405 -12.04 -22.58 37.01
C LYS A 405 -12.61 -23.30 35.78
N THR A 406 -13.93 -23.42 35.72
CA THR A 406 -14.68 -24.01 34.60
C THR A 406 -14.60 -23.16 33.34
N ALA A 407 -14.61 -21.82 33.46
CA ALA A 407 -14.39 -20.91 32.34
C ALA A 407 -12.97 -21.08 31.74
N LEU A 408 -11.94 -21.08 32.58
CA LEU A 408 -10.55 -21.29 32.16
C LEU A 408 -10.35 -22.67 31.52
N TRP A 409 -10.96 -23.71 32.08
CA TRP A 409 -10.97 -25.06 31.51
C TRP A 409 -11.69 -25.12 30.16
N ALA A 410 -12.86 -24.48 30.03
CA ALA A 410 -13.58 -24.40 28.76
C ALA A 410 -12.77 -23.68 27.67
N VAL A 411 -12.06 -22.60 27.99
CA VAL A 411 -11.17 -21.88 27.05
C VAL A 411 -9.94 -22.71 26.70
N PHE A 412 -9.30 -23.35 27.68
CA PHE A 412 -8.17 -24.25 27.43
C PHE A 412 -8.58 -25.41 26.49
N TYR A 413 -9.73 -26.03 26.77
CA TYR A 413 -10.23 -27.17 26.00
C TYR A 413 -10.84 -26.75 24.65
N TYR A 414 -11.33 -25.51 24.51
CA TYR A 414 -11.64 -24.89 23.21
C TYR A 414 -10.40 -24.89 22.31
N VAL A 415 -9.27 -24.36 22.79
CA VAL A 415 -8.01 -24.32 22.01
C VAL A 415 -7.52 -25.73 21.67
N HIS A 416 -7.57 -26.67 22.61
CA HIS A 416 -7.08 -28.04 22.37
C HIS A 416 -7.98 -28.83 21.39
N THR A 417 -9.30 -28.73 21.50
CA THR A 417 -10.22 -29.37 20.55
C THR A 417 -10.20 -28.67 19.18
N GLY A 418 -9.95 -27.36 19.14
CA GLY A 418 -9.63 -26.60 17.92
C GLY A 418 -8.36 -27.10 17.22
N LEU A 419 -7.24 -27.26 17.95
CA LEU A 419 -5.99 -27.83 17.41
C LEU A 419 -6.17 -29.27 16.89
N GLY A 420 -7.11 -30.04 17.45
CA GLY A 420 -7.51 -31.34 16.90
C GLY A 420 -8.07 -31.26 15.47
N ILE A 421 -8.77 -30.17 15.15
CA ILE A 421 -9.25 -29.88 13.80
C ILE A 421 -8.13 -29.27 12.96
N THR A 422 -7.53 -28.16 13.38
CA THR A 422 -6.59 -27.37 12.55
C THR A 422 -5.26 -28.09 12.34
N ALA A 423 -4.57 -28.54 13.40
CA ALA A 423 -3.33 -29.29 13.22
C ALA A 423 -3.59 -30.74 12.78
N GLY A 424 -4.62 -31.37 13.37
CA GLY A 424 -4.97 -32.77 13.09
C GLY A 424 -5.73 -32.96 11.79
N TYR A 425 -7.06 -32.83 11.84
CA TYR A 425 -7.96 -33.20 10.74
C TYR A 425 -7.59 -32.50 9.42
N HIS A 426 -7.21 -31.23 9.51
CA HIS A 426 -6.85 -30.35 8.40
C HIS A 426 -5.40 -30.54 7.96
N ARG A 427 -4.41 -29.94 8.64
CA ARG A 427 -3.02 -29.90 8.15
C ARG A 427 -2.34 -31.28 8.11
N LEU A 428 -2.51 -32.12 9.12
CA LEU A 428 -1.92 -33.47 9.16
C LEU A 428 -2.63 -34.45 8.22
N TRP A 429 -3.95 -34.63 8.34
CA TRP A 429 -4.66 -35.69 7.60
C TRP A 429 -5.30 -35.25 6.28
N SER A 430 -5.85 -34.04 6.15
CA SER A 430 -6.40 -33.60 4.86
C SER A 430 -5.30 -33.30 3.85
N HIS A 431 -4.27 -32.56 4.27
CA HIS A 431 -3.24 -32.02 3.36
C HIS A 431 -1.88 -32.75 3.42
N SER A 432 -1.63 -33.59 4.43
CA SER A 432 -0.31 -34.18 4.66
C SER A 432 0.81 -33.13 4.69
N ALA A 433 0.55 -31.98 5.31
CA ALA A 433 1.46 -30.84 5.38
C ALA A 433 2.64 -31.07 6.35
N TYR A 434 2.53 -32.07 7.22
CA TYR A 434 3.61 -32.60 8.04
C TYR A 434 3.34 -34.07 8.39
N LYS A 435 4.28 -34.73 9.10
CA LYS A 435 4.09 -36.06 9.68
C LYS A 435 4.12 -35.97 11.21
N GLY A 436 3.23 -36.69 11.87
CA GLY A 436 3.17 -36.78 13.34
C GLY A 436 3.51 -38.18 13.85
N THR A 437 4.16 -38.27 15.01
CA THR A 437 4.38 -39.54 15.72
C THR A 437 3.07 -40.13 16.23
N THR A 438 3.03 -41.43 16.51
CA THR A 438 1.81 -42.12 16.97
C THR A 438 1.18 -41.50 18.23
N PRO A 439 1.94 -41.07 19.27
CA PRO A 439 1.36 -40.34 20.40
C PRO A 439 0.68 -39.02 20.00
N LEU A 440 1.30 -38.22 19.12
CA LEU A 440 0.72 -36.98 18.62
C LEU A 440 -0.55 -37.24 17.81
N LYS A 441 -0.55 -38.28 16.95
CA LYS A 441 -1.74 -38.73 16.21
C LYS A 441 -2.88 -39.14 17.14
N ILE A 442 -2.60 -39.92 18.18
CA ILE A 442 -3.63 -40.35 19.15
C ILE A 442 -4.21 -39.15 19.90
N TYR A 443 -3.36 -38.23 20.36
CA TYR A 443 -3.80 -36.99 21.01
C TYR A 443 -4.71 -36.17 20.09
N LEU A 444 -4.26 -35.84 18.87
CA LEU A 444 -5.04 -35.06 17.89
C LEU A 444 -6.36 -35.75 17.50
N ALA A 445 -6.35 -37.08 17.35
CA ALA A 445 -7.56 -37.86 17.06
C ALA A 445 -8.59 -37.84 18.22
N ALA A 446 -8.12 -37.76 19.47
CA ALA A 446 -8.97 -37.68 20.64
C ALA A 446 -9.57 -36.27 20.82
N VAL A 447 -8.75 -35.22 20.81
CA VAL A 447 -9.27 -33.83 20.97
C VAL A 447 -10.07 -33.37 19.74
N GLY A 448 -9.73 -33.83 18.53
CA GLY A 448 -10.54 -33.61 17.32
C GLY A 448 -11.91 -34.31 17.37
N ALA A 449 -12.00 -35.50 17.98
CA ALA A 449 -13.30 -36.11 18.27
C ALA A 449 -14.11 -35.29 19.29
N GLY A 450 -13.43 -34.64 20.24
CA GLY A 450 -14.03 -33.70 21.19
C GLY A 450 -14.69 -32.47 20.54
N ALA A 451 -14.30 -32.08 19.31
CA ALA A 451 -14.91 -30.97 18.56
C ALA A 451 -16.21 -31.35 17.82
N VAL A 452 -16.56 -32.64 17.75
CA VAL A 452 -17.83 -33.16 17.17
C VAL A 452 -18.09 -32.70 15.73
N GLN A 453 -17.10 -32.85 14.84
CA GLN A 453 -17.20 -32.47 13.42
C GLN A 453 -17.18 -33.67 12.45
N GLY A 454 -17.41 -34.87 12.96
CA GLY A 454 -17.22 -36.13 12.24
C GLY A 454 -15.87 -36.79 12.58
N SER A 455 -15.71 -38.05 12.15
CA SER A 455 -14.42 -38.74 12.23
C SER A 455 -13.42 -38.13 11.24
N ILE A 456 -12.11 -38.23 11.53
CA ILE A 456 -11.02 -37.76 10.65
C ILE A 456 -11.28 -38.14 9.19
N ARG A 457 -11.52 -39.43 8.92
CA ARG A 457 -11.78 -39.99 7.57
C ARG A 457 -12.92 -39.31 6.81
N TRP A 458 -13.94 -38.82 7.51
CA TRP A 458 -15.11 -38.16 6.89
C TRP A 458 -14.83 -36.67 6.66
N TRP A 459 -14.26 -35.99 7.66
CA TRP A 459 -13.91 -34.58 7.59
C TRP A 459 -12.87 -34.34 6.48
N SER A 460 -11.78 -35.11 6.49
CA SER A 460 -10.69 -34.99 5.53
C SER A 460 -11.11 -35.39 4.11
N TYR A 461 -12.03 -36.34 3.94
CA TYR A 461 -12.67 -36.59 2.64
C TYR A 461 -13.42 -35.34 2.16
N GLY A 462 -14.30 -34.78 2.99
CA GLY A 462 -15.09 -33.60 2.65
C GLY A 462 -14.21 -32.39 2.31
N HIS A 463 -13.13 -32.19 3.04
CA HIS A 463 -12.20 -31.08 2.83
C HIS A 463 -11.31 -31.24 1.59
N ARG A 464 -10.81 -32.45 1.31
CA ARG A 464 -10.13 -32.75 0.03
C ARG A 464 -11.07 -32.63 -1.18
N VAL A 465 -12.36 -32.95 -1.02
CA VAL A 465 -13.38 -32.70 -2.07
C VAL A 465 -13.62 -31.20 -2.25
N HIS A 466 -13.71 -30.44 -1.16
CA HIS A 466 -13.82 -28.98 -1.22
C HIS A 466 -12.67 -28.36 -2.02
N HIS A 467 -11.40 -28.56 -1.63
CA HIS A 467 -10.25 -28.01 -2.39
C HIS A 467 -10.18 -28.44 -3.86
N ARG A 468 -10.57 -29.68 -4.19
CA ARG A 468 -10.55 -30.17 -5.58
C ARG A 468 -11.64 -29.55 -6.46
N TYR A 469 -12.72 -29.05 -5.85
CA TYR A 469 -13.92 -28.59 -6.55
C TYR A 469 -14.45 -27.25 -6.04
N THR A 470 -13.59 -26.44 -5.40
CA THR A 470 -13.92 -25.18 -4.73
C THR A 470 -14.85 -24.35 -5.61
N ASP A 471 -15.88 -23.75 -5.00
CA ASP A 471 -16.81 -22.85 -5.71
C ASP A 471 -17.66 -23.50 -6.82
N THR A 472 -17.59 -24.82 -7.02
CA THR A 472 -18.46 -25.54 -7.98
C THR A 472 -19.64 -26.24 -7.30
N ASP A 473 -20.56 -26.75 -8.12
CA ASP A 473 -21.71 -27.54 -7.66
C ASP A 473 -21.31 -28.79 -6.84
N LYS A 474 -20.13 -29.34 -7.13
CA LYS A 474 -19.56 -30.56 -6.51
C LYS A 474 -18.97 -30.34 -5.12
N ASP A 475 -18.68 -29.10 -4.75
CA ASP A 475 -18.19 -28.72 -3.43
C ASP A 475 -19.34 -28.80 -2.39
N PRO A 476 -19.19 -29.60 -1.32
CA PRO A 476 -20.24 -29.86 -0.35
C PRO A 476 -20.66 -28.63 0.46
N TYR A 477 -19.84 -27.57 0.54
CA TYR A 477 -20.15 -26.36 1.30
C TYR A 477 -19.79 -25.07 0.54
N SER A 478 -19.87 -25.10 -0.79
CA SER A 478 -19.64 -23.94 -1.66
C SER A 478 -20.40 -22.67 -1.24
N VAL A 479 -19.68 -21.56 -1.10
CA VAL A 479 -20.26 -20.24 -0.77
C VAL A 479 -21.21 -19.72 -1.87
N ARG A 480 -21.11 -20.23 -3.11
CA ARG A 480 -22.05 -19.87 -4.21
C ARG A 480 -23.48 -20.31 -3.92
N LYS A 481 -23.68 -21.26 -2.99
CA LYS A 481 -25.00 -21.70 -2.50
C LYS A 481 -25.55 -20.78 -1.39
N GLY A 482 -24.82 -19.71 -1.05
CA GLY A 482 -25.19 -18.67 -0.07
C GLY A 482 -24.40 -18.76 1.24
N LEU A 483 -24.13 -17.61 1.87
CA LEU A 483 -23.30 -17.52 3.09
C LEU A 483 -23.83 -18.40 4.25
N MET A 484 -25.15 -18.42 4.46
CA MET A 484 -25.78 -19.29 5.48
C MET A 484 -25.74 -20.78 5.09
N TYR A 485 -25.66 -21.11 3.80
CA TYR A 485 -25.49 -22.48 3.35
C TYR A 485 -24.07 -22.97 3.66
N SER A 486 -23.03 -22.25 3.25
CA SER A 486 -21.64 -22.67 3.50
C SER A 486 -21.27 -22.66 4.98
N HIS A 487 -21.87 -21.77 5.77
CA HIS A 487 -21.73 -21.78 7.23
C HIS A 487 -22.34 -23.07 7.83
N MET A 488 -23.66 -23.24 7.73
CA MET A 488 -24.37 -24.29 8.51
C MET A 488 -25.46 -25.04 7.71
N GLY A 489 -26.03 -24.43 6.66
CA GLY A 489 -27.06 -25.06 5.83
C GLY A 489 -26.61 -26.35 5.13
N TRP A 490 -25.31 -26.47 4.82
CA TRP A 490 -24.70 -27.68 4.25
C TRP A 490 -24.77 -28.90 5.18
N MET A 491 -24.81 -28.68 6.50
CA MET A 491 -25.00 -29.72 7.52
C MET A 491 -26.48 -30.01 7.78
N ILE A 492 -27.33 -28.98 7.74
CA ILE A 492 -28.77 -29.07 8.01
C ILE A 492 -29.54 -29.71 6.85
N LEU A 493 -29.17 -29.45 5.61
CA LEU A 493 -29.87 -29.93 4.42
C LEU A 493 -29.26 -31.26 3.91
N LYS A 494 -30.11 -32.22 3.54
CA LYS A 494 -29.67 -33.46 2.88
C LYS A 494 -29.17 -33.15 1.48
N GLN A 495 -27.88 -33.31 1.24
CA GLN A 495 -27.26 -33.20 -0.07
C GLN A 495 -27.50 -34.48 -0.91
N ASN A 496 -27.55 -34.39 -2.25
CA ASN A 496 -27.60 -35.57 -3.11
C ASN A 496 -26.19 -36.19 -3.27
N PRO A 497 -25.94 -37.44 -2.82
CA PRO A 497 -24.63 -38.08 -2.97
C PRO A 497 -24.19 -38.29 -4.43
N LYS A 498 -25.12 -38.27 -5.40
CA LYS A 498 -24.80 -38.32 -6.85
C LYS A 498 -24.12 -37.03 -7.36
N ARG A 499 -24.29 -35.89 -6.67
CA ARG A 499 -23.76 -34.57 -7.09
C ARG A 499 -22.46 -34.18 -6.37
N GLN A 500 -22.11 -34.84 -5.27
CA GLN A 500 -20.90 -34.55 -4.50
C GLN A 500 -19.63 -34.97 -5.26
N GLY A 501 -18.57 -34.16 -5.20
CA GLY A 501 -17.26 -34.51 -5.75
C GLY A 501 -16.60 -35.72 -5.08
N ARG A 502 -15.61 -36.31 -5.77
CA ARG A 502 -14.81 -37.46 -5.32
C ARG A 502 -13.31 -37.12 -5.27
N THR A 503 -12.60 -37.69 -4.31
CA THR A 503 -11.16 -37.51 -4.11
C THR A 503 -10.53 -38.77 -3.52
N ASP A 504 -9.21 -38.91 -3.63
CA ASP A 504 -8.50 -40.03 -3.02
C ASP A 504 -8.35 -39.86 -1.50
N ILE A 505 -8.46 -40.99 -0.81
CA ILE A 505 -8.37 -41.18 0.63
C ILE A 505 -7.74 -42.53 0.99
N THR A 506 -6.97 -43.16 0.10
CA THR A 506 -6.30 -44.45 0.36
C THR A 506 -5.43 -44.40 1.62
N ASP A 507 -4.62 -43.35 1.77
CA ASP A 507 -3.81 -43.06 2.97
C ASP A 507 -4.65 -43.01 4.28
N LEU A 508 -5.86 -42.46 4.22
CA LEU A 508 -6.79 -42.40 5.37
C LEU A 508 -7.45 -43.75 5.70
N ASN A 509 -7.32 -44.76 4.82
CA ASN A 509 -7.69 -46.15 5.11
C ASN A 509 -6.51 -46.97 5.63
N GLU A 510 -5.27 -46.49 5.46
CA GLU A 510 -4.03 -47.15 5.88
C GLU A 510 -3.56 -46.64 7.25
N ASP A 511 -3.85 -45.39 7.63
CA ASP A 511 -3.58 -44.89 8.98
C ASP A 511 -4.47 -45.58 10.03
N ALA A 512 -3.86 -46.46 10.83
CA ALA A 512 -4.52 -47.24 11.87
C ALA A 512 -5.25 -46.39 12.93
N VAL A 513 -4.77 -45.17 13.23
CA VAL A 513 -5.43 -44.25 14.18
C VAL A 513 -6.71 -43.69 13.55
N VAL A 514 -6.66 -43.31 12.27
CA VAL A 514 -7.83 -42.84 11.50
C VAL A 514 -8.89 -43.93 11.40
N VAL A 515 -8.49 -45.16 11.08
CA VAL A 515 -9.40 -46.32 10.98
C VAL A 515 -10.01 -46.69 12.34
N TRP A 516 -9.21 -46.70 13.41
CA TRP A 516 -9.71 -46.95 14.77
C TRP A 516 -10.70 -45.88 15.23
N GLN A 517 -10.37 -44.60 15.00
CA GLN A 517 -11.22 -43.47 15.39
C GLN A 517 -12.52 -43.45 14.58
N HIS A 518 -12.47 -43.74 13.28
CA HIS A 518 -13.67 -43.85 12.45
C HIS A 518 -14.60 -45.00 12.92
N LYS A 519 -14.04 -46.17 13.25
CA LYS A 519 -14.81 -47.32 13.76
C LYS A 519 -15.45 -47.06 15.13
N ASN A 520 -14.80 -46.26 16.00
CA ASN A 520 -15.25 -45.98 17.36
C ASN A 520 -15.86 -44.58 17.56
N TYR A 521 -16.02 -43.78 16.50
CA TYR A 521 -16.23 -42.33 16.56
C TYR A 521 -17.30 -41.86 17.57
N ILE A 522 -18.45 -42.53 17.64
CA ILE A 522 -19.54 -42.17 18.58
C ILE A 522 -19.09 -42.32 20.05
N LYS A 523 -18.30 -43.35 20.38
CA LYS A 523 -17.71 -43.52 21.73
C LYS A 523 -16.70 -42.41 22.01
N CYS A 524 -15.85 -42.09 21.03
CA CYS A 524 -14.87 -41.01 21.14
C CYS A 524 -15.55 -39.65 21.37
N VAL A 525 -16.65 -39.35 20.67
CA VAL A 525 -17.48 -38.15 20.87
C VAL A 525 -18.10 -38.11 22.25
N LEU A 526 -18.85 -39.15 22.64
CA LEU A 526 -19.54 -39.16 23.94
C LEU A 526 -18.56 -39.00 25.11
N PHE A 527 -17.37 -39.60 25.00
CA PHE A 527 -16.32 -39.41 26.00
C PHE A 527 -15.66 -38.02 25.89
N MET A 528 -14.99 -37.70 24.79
CA MET A 528 -14.15 -36.49 24.70
C MET A 528 -14.96 -35.18 24.65
N ALA A 529 -16.16 -35.19 24.09
CA ALA A 529 -16.96 -33.97 23.95
C ALA A 529 -17.79 -33.63 25.20
N LEU A 530 -18.19 -34.65 26.00
CA LEU A 530 -19.13 -34.49 27.13
C LEU A 530 -18.56 -35.03 28.44
N ALA A 531 -18.24 -36.33 28.51
CA ALA A 531 -17.84 -36.96 29.78
C ALA A 531 -16.49 -36.45 30.31
N PHE A 532 -15.47 -36.33 29.44
CA PHE A 532 -14.13 -35.86 29.81
C PHE A 532 -14.12 -34.44 30.38
N PRO A 533 -14.70 -33.40 29.74
CA PRO A 533 -14.73 -32.06 30.32
C PRO A 533 -15.54 -31.98 31.64
N ALA A 534 -16.59 -32.80 31.79
CA ALA A 534 -17.34 -32.93 33.04
C ALA A 534 -16.54 -33.63 34.15
N LEU A 535 -15.80 -34.69 33.83
CA LEU A 535 -14.92 -35.41 34.76
C LEU A 535 -13.79 -34.52 35.26
N VAL A 536 -13.14 -33.72 34.40
CA VAL A 536 -12.05 -32.83 34.81
C VAL A 536 -12.55 -31.75 35.79
N ALA A 537 -13.69 -31.11 35.51
CA ALA A 537 -14.24 -30.09 36.40
C ALA A 537 -14.83 -30.69 37.69
N GLY A 538 -15.52 -31.83 37.58
CA GLY A 538 -16.13 -32.57 38.68
C GLY A 538 -15.12 -33.13 39.68
N LEU A 539 -14.06 -33.79 39.19
CA LEU A 539 -13.00 -34.35 40.04
C LEU A 539 -11.98 -33.28 40.47
N GLY A 540 -11.75 -32.24 39.66
CA GLY A 540 -10.78 -31.19 39.96
C GLY A 540 -11.26 -30.10 40.92
N TRP A 541 -12.55 -29.74 40.88
CA TRP A 541 -13.13 -28.71 41.76
C TRP A 541 -14.66 -28.85 42.01
N GLY A 542 -15.23 -30.05 41.80
CA GLY A 542 -16.62 -30.36 42.12
C GLY A 542 -17.67 -29.90 41.09
N ASP A 543 -17.28 -29.20 40.03
CA ASP A 543 -18.23 -28.57 39.08
C ASP A 543 -18.61 -29.50 37.92
N TRP A 544 -19.29 -30.60 38.25
CA TRP A 544 -19.76 -31.59 37.27
C TRP A 544 -20.69 -30.97 36.20
N TRP A 545 -21.63 -30.14 36.63
CA TRP A 545 -22.62 -29.53 35.74
C TRP A 545 -22.02 -28.41 34.90
N GLY A 546 -21.20 -27.53 35.46
CA GLY A 546 -20.49 -26.51 34.68
C GLY A 546 -19.51 -27.14 33.69
N GLY A 547 -18.82 -28.22 34.08
CA GLY A 547 -18.00 -29.00 33.17
C GLY A 547 -18.77 -29.58 31.98
N LEU A 548 -20.00 -30.08 32.20
CA LEU A 548 -20.86 -30.58 31.13
C LEU A 548 -21.46 -29.48 30.25
N VAL A 549 -21.97 -28.40 30.85
CA VAL A 549 -22.66 -27.32 30.14
C VAL A 549 -21.67 -26.42 29.40
N TYR A 550 -20.66 -25.89 30.09
CA TYR A 550 -19.73 -24.91 29.52
C TYR A 550 -18.58 -25.60 28.77
N ALA A 551 -17.78 -26.43 29.44
CA ALA A 551 -16.63 -27.09 28.82
C ALA A 551 -17.01 -28.26 27.90
N GLY A 552 -18.20 -28.83 28.07
CA GLY A 552 -18.85 -29.74 27.15
C GLY A 552 -19.63 -29.01 26.05
N ILE A 553 -20.95 -28.87 26.25
CA ILE A 553 -21.94 -28.50 25.21
C ILE A 553 -21.64 -27.14 24.55
N LEU A 554 -21.49 -26.07 25.33
CA LEU A 554 -21.29 -24.72 24.77
C LEU A 554 -19.94 -24.57 24.08
N ARG A 555 -18.87 -25.16 24.64
CA ARG A 555 -17.55 -25.19 24.00
C ARG A 555 -17.57 -25.99 22.68
N VAL A 556 -18.33 -27.09 22.57
CA VAL A 556 -18.57 -27.75 21.27
C VAL A 556 -19.22 -26.78 20.27
N CYS A 557 -20.27 -26.08 20.68
CA CYS A 557 -20.93 -25.08 19.84
C CYS A 557 -19.94 -24.02 19.33
N PHE A 558 -19.18 -23.37 20.21
CA PHE A 558 -18.22 -22.35 19.81
C PHE A 558 -17.15 -22.88 18.84
N VAL A 559 -16.61 -24.10 19.05
CA VAL A 559 -15.64 -24.70 18.10
C VAL A 559 -16.29 -25.01 16.76
N GLN A 560 -17.54 -25.48 16.73
CA GLN A 560 -18.28 -25.71 15.48
C GLN A 560 -18.53 -24.40 14.73
N GLN A 561 -19.07 -23.37 15.39
CA GLN A 561 -19.31 -22.05 14.76
C GLN A 561 -18.00 -21.42 14.26
N ALA A 562 -16.90 -21.55 15.00
CA ALA A 562 -15.57 -21.12 14.55
C ALA A 562 -15.13 -21.85 13.27
N THR A 563 -15.22 -23.19 13.20
CA THR A 563 -14.87 -23.89 11.95
C THR A 563 -15.84 -23.56 10.81
N PHE A 564 -17.13 -23.36 11.09
CA PHE A 564 -18.10 -22.93 10.08
C PHE A 564 -17.83 -21.51 9.56
N CYS A 565 -17.14 -20.65 10.30
CA CYS A 565 -16.65 -19.36 9.81
C CYS A 565 -15.51 -19.49 8.78
N VAL A 566 -14.81 -20.63 8.71
CA VAL A 566 -13.85 -20.90 7.62
C VAL A 566 -14.63 -21.03 6.31
N ASN A 567 -15.60 -21.93 6.25
CA ASN A 567 -16.43 -22.18 5.06
C ASN A 567 -17.27 -20.97 4.61
N SER A 568 -17.57 -20.01 5.50
CA SER A 568 -18.40 -18.83 5.20
C SER A 568 -17.60 -17.53 5.13
N LEU A 569 -17.10 -17.03 6.27
CA LEU A 569 -16.42 -15.75 6.34
C LEU A 569 -15.09 -15.77 5.57
N ALA A 570 -14.32 -16.85 5.62
CA ALA A 570 -13.06 -16.97 4.87
C ALA A 570 -13.26 -17.17 3.35
N HIS A 571 -14.51 -17.31 2.89
CA HIS A 571 -14.90 -17.29 1.47
C HIS A 571 -15.67 -16.00 1.06
N TRP A 572 -15.78 -15.01 1.96
CA TRP A 572 -16.61 -13.82 1.73
C TRP A 572 -15.95 -12.50 2.16
N LEU A 573 -15.22 -12.50 3.27
CA LEU A 573 -14.60 -11.32 3.88
C LEU A 573 -13.07 -11.43 3.88
N GLY A 574 -12.39 -10.41 3.35
CA GLY A 574 -10.92 -10.35 3.29
C GLY A 574 -10.35 -10.09 1.89
N ASP A 575 -9.03 -10.12 1.84
CA ASP A 575 -8.23 -9.88 0.63
C ASP A 575 -7.94 -11.15 -0.16
N GLN A 576 -7.58 -10.98 -1.43
CA GLN A 576 -7.15 -12.06 -2.31
C GLN A 576 -5.73 -11.77 -2.86
N PRO A 577 -4.67 -11.96 -2.04
CA PRO A 577 -3.30 -11.56 -2.39
C PRO A 577 -2.52 -12.57 -3.25
N PHE A 578 -2.99 -13.80 -3.45
CA PHE A 578 -2.31 -14.84 -4.25
C PHE A 578 -3.10 -15.24 -5.51
N ASP A 579 -4.40 -15.49 -5.37
CA ASP A 579 -5.31 -15.85 -6.48
C ASP A 579 -6.74 -15.30 -6.23
N ASP A 580 -7.53 -15.09 -7.28
CA ASP A 580 -8.93 -14.66 -7.21
C ASP A 580 -9.89 -15.46 -8.13
N ARG A 581 -9.42 -16.55 -8.77
CA ARG A 581 -10.29 -17.44 -9.57
C ARG A 581 -11.45 -18.01 -8.74
N ASN A 582 -11.19 -18.25 -7.45
CA ASN A 582 -12.13 -18.76 -6.45
C ASN A 582 -12.36 -17.74 -5.32
N SER A 583 -13.38 -17.97 -4.50
CA SER A 583 -13.78 -17.15 -3.35
C SER A 583 -12.90 -17.09 -2.07
N PRO A 584 -11.91 -17.98 -1.79
CA PRO A 584 -11.10 -17.92 -0.57
C PRO A 584 -10.38 -16.58 -0.36
N ARG A 585 -10.31 -16.12 0.90
CA ARG A 585 -9.81 -14.79 1.30
C ARG A 585 -8.94 -14.84 2.55
N ASP A 586 -7.96 -13.93 2.63
CA ASP A 586 -7.13 -13.69 3.80
C ASP A 586 -7.73 -12.57 4.66
N HIS A 587 -7.99 -12.84 5.94
CA HIS A 587 -8.55 -11.85 6.85
C HIS A 587 -8.19 -12.10 8.34
N VAL A 588 -7.64 -11.09 9.00
CA VAL A 588 -7.11 -11.20 10.37
C VAL A 588 -8.19 -11.49 11.43
N ILE A 589 -9.38 -10.88 11.32
CA ILE A 589 -10.48 -11.16 12.27
C ILE A 589 -10.97 -12.60 12.09
N THR A 590 -11.03 -13.08 10.84
CA THR A 590 -11.35 -14.47 10.55
C THR A 590 -10.29 -15.39 11.13
N ALA A 591 -8.99 -15.08 11.01
CA ALA A 591 -7.92 -15.88 11.61
C ALA A 591 -7.99 -15.91 13.15
N LEU A 592 -8.36 -14.81 13.81
CA LEU A 592 -8.59 -14.77 15.26
C LEU A 592 -9.76 -15.69 15.69
N VAL A 593 -10.90 -15.61 15.01
CA VAL A 593 -12.08 -16.46 15.28
C VAL A 593 -11.76 -17.94 15.03
N THR A 594 -10.95 -18.24 14.02
CA THR A 594 -10.73 -19.60 13.49
C THR A 594 -9.38 -20.23 13.87
N LEU A 595 -8.70 -19.73 14.91
CA LEU A 595 -7.41 -20.27 15.41
C LEU A 595 -6.31 -20.39 14.34
N GLY A 596 -6.26 -19.41 13.44
CA GLY A 596 -5.27 -19.28 12.37
C GLY A 596 -5.77 -19.57 10.95
N GLU A 597 -6.94 -20.20 10.79
CA GLU A 597 -7.39 -20.70 9.48
C GLU A 597 -7.84 -19.62 8.48
N GLY A 598 -8.08 -18.39 8.95
CA GLY A 598 -8.57 -17.26 8.15
C GLY A 598 -7.58 -16.61 7.19
N TYR A 599 -6.36 -17.12 7.04
CA TYR A 599 -5.48 -16.82 5.89
C TYR A 599 -5.78 -17.82 4.76
N HIS A 600 -7.01 -17.74 4.25
CA HIS A 600 -7.60 -18.81 3.45
C HIS A 600 -7.29 -18.69 1.95
N ASN A 601 -6.88 -17.51 1.48
CA ASN A 601 -6.39 -17.34 0.11
C ASN A 601 -5.00 -17.97 -0.05
N PHE A 602 -4.09 -17.75 0.90
CA PHE A 602 -2.84 -18.49 0.95
C PHE A 602 -3.09 -20.00 1.02
N HIS A 603 -3.99 -20.42 1.92
CA HIS A 603 -4.26 -21.83 2.13
C HIS A 603 -4.84 -22.56 0.90
N HIS A 604 -5.67 -21.92 0.08
CA HIS A 604 -6.20 -22.55 -1.13
C HIS A 604 -5.19 -22.62 -2.29
N GLU A 605 -4.28 -21.65 -2.42
CA GLU A 605 -3.23 -21.68 -3.46
C GLU A 605 -2.06 -22.60 -3.06
N PHE A 606 -1.72 -22.67 -1.76
CA PHE A 606 -0.58 -23.44 -1.22
C PHE A 606 -1.00 -24.50 -0.16
N PRO A 607 -1.98 -25.39 -0.44
CA PRO A 607 -2.64 -26.22 0.57
C PRO A 607 -1.75 -27.24 1.28
N SER A 608 -0.57 -27.56 0.73
CA SER A 608 0.41 -28.46 1.36
C SER A 608 1.38 -27.78 2.33
N ASP A 609 1.34 -26.45 2.52
CA ASP A 609 2.14 -25.77 3.55
C ASP A 609 1.57 -26.06 4.95
N TYR A 610 2.41 -26.24 5.98
CA TYR A 610 1.91 -26.42 7.36
C TYR A 610 1.44 -25.11 8.02
N ARG A 611 1.64 -23.97 7.35
CA ARG A 611 1.23 -22.63 7.79
C ARG A 611 0.03 -22.20 6.94
N ASN A 612 -0.98 -21.60 7.56
CA ASN A 612 -1.91 -20.75 6.78
C ASN A 612 -1.36 -19.31 6.75
N ALA A 613 -0.73 -18.87 7.84
CA ALA A 613 -0.15 -17.54 7.93
C ALA A 613 1.39 -17.61 7.87
N ILE A 614 1.98 -17.22 6.75
CA ILE A 614 3.42 -17.40 6.50
C ILE A 614 4.33 -16.47 7.31
N GLU A 615 3.87 -15.25 7.61
CA GLU A 615 4.69 -14.27 8.34
C GLU A 615 4.77 -14.66 9.82
N TRP A 616 5.89 -14.37 10.49
CA TRP A 616 6.11 -14.78 11.89
C TRP A 616 5.10 -14.15 12.86
N TRP A 617 4.70 -12.90 12.60
CA TRP A 617 3.80 -12.08 13.42
C TRP A 617 2.31 -12.32 13.13
N GLN A 618 1.97 -12.96 12.00
CA GLN A 618 0.58 -13.26 11.70
C GLN A 618 0.04 -14.37 12.60
N TYR A 619 -1.17 -14.15 13.13
CA TYR A 619 -1.82 -15.02 14.10
C TYR A 619 -2.17 -16.38 13.48
N ASP A 620 -1.37 -17.39 13.81
CA ASP A 620 -1.61 -18.80 13.48
C ASP A 620 -1.06 -19.65 14.63
N PRO A 621 -1.84 -19.85 15.73
CA PRO A 621 -1.43 -20.69 16.86
C PRO A 621 -1.24 -22.16 16.48
N THR A 622 -1.85 -22.58 15.37
CA THR A 622 -1.69 -23.93 14.80
C THR A 622 -0.28 -24.10 14.22
N LYS A 623 0.22 -23.15 13.43
CA LYS A 623 1.63 -23.05 12.97
C LYS A 623 2.60 -23.15 14.15
N TRP A 624 2.41 -22.33 15.18
CA TRP A 624 3.31 -22.31 16.34
C TRP A 624 3.27 -23.64 17.12
N SER A 625 2.09 -24.26 17.26
CA SER A 625 1.94 -25.57 17.91
C SER A 625 2.68 -26.68 17.16
N ILE A 626 2.52 -26.76 15.83
CA ILE A 626 3.21 -27.74 14.98
C ILE A 626 4.72 -27.51 15.01
N TRP A 627 5.17 -26.26 14.98
CA TRP A 627 6.59 -25.91 15.12
C TRP A 627 7.17 -26.33 16.48
N CYS A 628 6.45 -26.11 17.59
CA CYS A 628 6.88 -26.60 18.90
C CYS A 628 6.95 -28.14 18.95
N TRP A 629 5.97 -28.84 18.37
CA TRP A 629 6.01 -30.30 18.24
C TRP A 629 7.17 -30.80 17.37
N LYS A 630 7.64 -30.01 16.40
CA LYS A 630 8.88 -30.30 15.65
C LYS A 630 10.11 -30.25 16.55
N GLN A 631 10.24 -29.23 17.39
CA GLN A 631 11.37 -29.13 18.34
C GLN A 631 11.35 -30.26 19.38
N LEU A 632 10.16 -30.77 19.74
CA LEU A 632 9.96 -31.90 20.65
C LEU A 632 10.05 -33.29 19.96
N GLY A 633 10.37 -33.36 18.66
CA GLY A 633 10.43 -34.63 17.91
C GLY A 633 9.07 -35.33 17.72
N LEU A 634 7.95 -34.68 18.06
CA LEU A 634 6.59 -35.18 17.90
C LEU A 634 6.04 -34.96 16.47
N ALA A 635 6.58 -33.97 15.76
CA ALA A 635 6.29 -33.69 14.35
C ALA A 635 7.58 -33.65 13.52
N TYR A 636 7.51 -34.07 12.27
CA TYR A 636 8.61 -34.10 11.30
C TYR A 636 8.10 -33.86 9.88
N GLU A 637 9.00 -33.68 8.90
CA GLU A 637 8.63 -33.43 7.48
C GLU A 637 7.62 -32.28 7.28
N LEU A 638 7.72 -31.21 8.09
CA LEU A 638 6.94 -29.99 7.88
C LEU A 638 7.25 -29.41 6.50
N LYS A 639 6.25 -29.35 5.63
CA LYS A 639 6.33 -28.83 4.26
C LYS A 639 6.17 -27.31 4.27
N GLU A 640 7.08 -26.64 3.58
CA GLU A 640 7.02 -25.20 3.29
C GLU A 640 7.16 -25.00 1.79
N PHE A 641 6.33 -24.15 1.18
CA PHE A 641 6.56 -23.73 -0.20
C PHE A 641 7.78 -22.78 -0.28
N ARG A 642 8.53 -22.86 -1.38
CA ARG A 642 9.66 -21.96 -1.63
C ARG A 642 9.16 -20.53 -1.70
N ALA A 643 9.80 -19.61 -0.97
CA ALA A 643 9.42 -18.19 -0.94
C ALA A 643 9.32 -17.56 -2.33
N ASN A 644 10.14 -18.01 -3.30
CA ASN A 644 10.08 -17.59 -4.69
C ASN A 644 8.70 -17.84 -5.34
N GLU A 645 8.08 -19.00 -5.13
CA GLU A 645 6.78 -19.32 -5.73
C GLU A 645 5.63 -18.58 -5.04
N ILE A 646 5.72 -18.42 -3.72
CA ILE A 646 4.80 -17.60 -2.92
C ILE A 646 4.81 -16.14 -3.41
N GLU A 647 6.00 -15.61 -3.68
CA GLU A 647 6.17 -14.23 -4.15
C GLU A 647 5.87 -14.05 -5.65
N LYS A 648 6.01 -15.09 -6.49
CA LYS A 648 5.46 -15.09 -7.86
C LYS A 648 3.95 -14.87 -7.84
N GLY A 649 3.20 -15.62 -7.02
CA GLY A 649 1.75 -15.45 -6.87
C GLY A 649 1.39 -14.03 -6.44
N ARG A 650 2.04 -13.50 -5.38
CA ARG A 650 1.87 -12.10 -4.94
C ARG A 650 2.17 -11.08 -6.06
N VAL A 651 3.20 -11.30 -6.87
CA VAL A 651 3.59 -10.42 -7.98
C VAL A 651 2.58 -10.50 -9.13
N GLN A 652 2.14 -11.70 -9.51
CA GLN A 652 1.14 -11.92 -10.58
C GLN A 652 -0.21 -11.29 -10.20
N GLN A 653 -0.67 -11.51 -8.97
CA GLN A 653 -1.96 -11.01 -8.51
C GLN A 653 -1.95 -9.49 -8.23
N LEU A 654 -0.79 -8.92 -7.87
CA LEU A 654 -0.62 -7.46 -7.84
C LEU A 654 -0.56 -6.85 -9.26
N GLN A 655 0.08 -7.52 -10.23
CA GLN A 655 0.07 -7.09 -11.64
C GLN A 655 -1.35 -6.99 -12.17
N LYS A 656 -2.15 -8.06 -11.99
CA LYS A 656 -3.56 -8.11 -12.41
C LYS A 656 -4.38 -6.95 -11.84
N LYS A 657 -4.26 -6.68 -10.53
CA LYS A 657 -4.97 -5.56 -9.88
C LYS A 657 -4.52 -4.19 -10.37
N LEU A 658 -3.23 -4.02 -10.71
CA LEU A 658 -2.74 -2.78 -11.32
C LEU A 658 -3.29 -2.59 -12.73
N ASP A 659 -3.29 -3.64 -13.56
CA ASP A 659 -3.79 -3.58 -14.93
C ASP A 659 -5.31 -3.31 -14.96
N GLN A 660 -6.09 -3.94 -14.09
CA GLN A 660 -7.51 -3.62 -13.88
C GLN A 660 -7.74 -2.17 -13.45
N LYS A 661 -7.03 -1.69 -12.41
CA LYS A 661 -7.12 -0.30 -11.95
C LYS A 661 -6.65 0.71 -13.01
N ARG A 662 -5.91 0.24 -14.02
CA ARG A 662 -5.36 1.07 -15.08
C ARG A 662 -6.27 1.21 -16.29
N ALA A 663 -7.09 0.19 -16.56
CA ALA A 663 -8.10 0.22 -17.60
C ALA A 663 -9.21 1.27 -17.34
N THR A 664 -9.39 1.70 -16.08
CA THR A 664 -10.38 2.72 -15.69
C THR A 664 -9.86 4.16 -15.73
N LEU A 665 -8.60 4.40 -16.13
CA LEU A 665 -7.98 5.73 -16.17
C LEU A 665 -7.98 6.31 -17.58
N ASP A 666 -8.27 7.60 -17.70
CA ASP A 666 -8.18 8.36 -18.96
C ASP A 666 -6.72 8.67 -19.29
N TRP A 667 -6.15 7.98 -20.29
CA TRP A 667 -4.78 8.17 -20.76
C TRP A 667 -4.64 9.22 -21.88
N GLY A 668 -5.71 9.96 -22.18
CA GLY A 668 -5.83 10.84 -23.34
C GLY A 668 -6.04 10.06 -24.64
N ILE A 669 -6.10 10.77 -25.77
CA ILE A 669 -6.34 10.17 -27.09
C ILE A 669 -5.22 9.13 -27.40
N PRO A 670 -5.57 7.88 -27.76
CA PRO A 670 -4.61 6.88 -28.22
C PRO A 670 -3.81 7.34 -29.45
N LEU A 671 -2.51 7.02 -29.49
CA LEU A 671 -1.62 7.48 -30.58
C LEU A 671 -2.09 7.01 -31.98
N GLU A 672 -2.70 5.83 -32.05
CA GLU A 672 -3.35 5.27 -33.24
C GLU A 672 -4.47 6.16 -33.81
N GLN A 673 -5.16 6.93 -32.96
CA GLN A 673 -6.29 7.81 -33.34
C GLN A 673 -5.88 9.27 -33.65
N LEU A 674 -4.67 9.70 -33.29
CA LEU A 674 -4.20 11.06 -33.54
C LEU A 674 -3.97 11.32 -35.05
N PRO A 675 -4.31 12.49 -35.60
CA PRO A 675 -3.99 12.83 -36.99
C PRO A 675 -2.47 12.91 -37.20
N VAL A 676 -2.00 12.60 -38.41
CA VAL A 676 -0.62 12.89 -38.83
C VAL A 676 -0.59 14.31 -39.38
N VAL A 677 0.40 15.11 -38.97
CA VAL A 677 0.53 16.54 -39.28
C VAL A 677 1.96 16.81 -39.75
N ASP A 678 2.11 17.62 -40.79
CA ASP A 678 3.41 18.00 -41.32
C ASP A 678 4.09 19.10 -40.49
N TRP A 679 5.42 19.17 -40.57
CA TRP A 679 6.22 20.14 -39.81
C TRP A 679 5.82 21.59 -40.13
N ASP A 680 5.59 21.90 -41.41
CA ASP A 680 5.20 23.25 -41.83
C ASP A 680 3.78 23.61 -41.34
N ASP A 681 2.84 22.66 -41.32
CA ASP A 681 1.50 22.85 -40.75
C ASP A 681 1.53 23.05 -39.23
N PHE A 682 2.39 22.30 -38.53
CA PHE A 682 2.64 22.47 -37.09
C PHE A 682 3.21 23.87 -36.79
N VAL A 683 4.22 24.31 -37.55
CA VAL A 683 4.83 25.64 -37.41
C VAL A 683 3.87 26.75 -37.83
N ALA A 684 3.05 26.56 -38.86
CA ALA A 684 2.05 27.53 -39.30
C ALA A 684 0.94 27.71 -38.26
N GLN A 685 0.41 26.61 -37.70
CA GLN A 685 -0.59 26.68 -36.63
C GLN A 685 -0.03 27.31 -35.34
N ALA A 686 1.24 27.07 -35.02
CA ALA A 686 1.90 27.73 -33.90
C ALA A 686 2.03 29.25 -34.12
N LYS A 687 2.44 29.68 -35.32
CA LYS A 687 2.48 31.10 -35.72
C LYS A 687 1.11 31.76 -35.76
N ALA A 688 0.04 31.00 -36.02
CA ALA A 688 -1.35 31.46 -35.97
C ALA A 688 -1.89 31.65 -34.53
N GLY A 689 -1.06 31.46 -33.49
CA GLY A 689 -1.39 31.78 -32.10
C GLY A 689 -1.73 30.57 -31.22
N LYS A 690 -1.70 29.34 -31.74
CA LYS A 690 -1.81 28.13 -30.90
C LYS A 690 -0.49 27.87 -30.17
N GLY A 691 -0.57 27.54 -28.89
CA GLY A 691 0.56 27.04 -28.10
C GLY A 691 0.87 25.58 -28.43
N LEU A 692 1.31 25.26 -29.65
CA LEU A 692 1.69 23.89 -30.03
C LEU A 692 3.17 23.60 -29.72
N VAL A 693 3.44 22.42 -29.16
CA VAL A 693 4.81 21.93 -28.88
C VAL A 693 4.93 20.45 -29.28
N ALA A 694 6.01 20.08 -29.96
CA ALA A 694 6.33 18.69 -30.29
C ALA A 694 7.24 18.06 -29.22
N ILE A 695 6.88 16.86 -28.74
CA ILE A 695 7.69 16.08 -27.79
C ILE A 695 7.65 14.60 -28.24
N ALA A 696 8.83 14.05 -28.54
CA ALA A 696 9.06 12.72 -29.10
C ALA A 696 8.13 12.40 -30.29
N GLY A 697 8.07 13.30 -31.28
CA GLY A 697 7.22 13.13 -32.45
C GLY A 697 5.71 13.29 -32.22
N VAL A 698 5.25 13.52 -30.99
CA VAL A 698 3.83 13.79 -30.67
C VAL A 698 3.62 15.29 -30.48
N ILE A 699 2.58 15.84 -31.12
CA ILE A 699 2.20 17.25 -31.03
C ILE A 699 1.17 17.42 -29.92
N HIS A 700 1.44 18.39 -29.04
CA HIS A 700 0.60 18.73 -27.90
C HIS A 700 0.13 20.18 -27.98
N ASP A 701 -1.14 20.44 -27.67
CA ASP A 701 -1.66 21.79 -27.50
C ASP A 701 -1.60 22.18 -26.01
N VAL A 702 -0.70 23.10 -25.70
CA VAL A 702 -0.47 23.63 -24.35
C VAL A 702 -1.01 25.05 -24.18
N THR A 703 -1.83 25.56 -25.11
CA THR A 703 -2.31 26.96 -25.14
C THR A 703 -2.86 27.42 -23.79
N ASP A 704 -3.78 26.64 -23.21
CA ASP A 704 -4.36 26.92 -21.90
C ASP A 704 -3.38 26.72 -20.72
N PHE A 705 -2.41 25.84 -20.88
CA PHE A 705 -1.47 25.45 -19.82
C PHE A 705 -0.28 26.41 -19.67
N ILE A 706 0.06 27.20 -20.70
CA ILE A 706 1.13 28.22 -20.67
C ILE A 706 1.06 29.12 -19.44
N LYS A 707 -0.15 29.50 -19.01
CA LYS A 707 -0.37 30.38 -17.85
C LYS A 707 -0.10 29.72 -16.49
N ASP A 708 -0.17 28.39 -16.44
CA ASP A 708 -0.11 27.56 -15.23
C ASP A 708 1.13 26.68 -15.13
N HIS A 709 1.95 26.65 -16.19
CA HIS A 709 3.22 25.91 -16.27
C HIS A 709 4.18 26.25 -15.10
N PRO A 710 4.54 25.30 -14.22
CA PRO A 710 5.36 25.57 -13.03
C PRO A 710 6.78 26.07 -13.33
N GLY A 711 7.34 25.76 -14.52
CA GLY A 711 8.62 26.31 -14.97
C GLY A 711 8.56 27.76 -15.48
N GLY A 712 7.41 28.43 -15.34
CA GLY A 712 7.19 29.80 -15.78
C GLY A 712 6.84 29.92 -17.27
N LYS A 713 6.24 31.06 -17.62
CA LYS A 713 5.75 31.37 -18.99
C LYS A 713 6.88 31.49 -20.02
N ALA A 714 8.04 32.03 -19.63
CA ALA A 714 9.14 32.29 -20.54
C ALA A 714 9.71 31.00 -21.16
N LEU A 715 9.89 29.95 -20.36
CA LEU A 715 10.42 28.66 -20.85
C LEU A 715 9.46 27.98 -21.83
N ILE A 716 8.17 27.87 -21.48
CA ILE A 716 7.18 27.21 -22.36
C ILE A 716 6.93 28.03 -23.64
N ASN A 717 6.87 29.36 -23.56
CA ASN A 717 6.77 30.22 -24.75
C ASN A 717 7.98 30.08 -25.68
N SER A 718 9.18 29.84 -25.15
CA SER A 718 10.38 29.61 -25.97
C SER A 718 10.33 28.32 -26.80
N ALA A 719 9.44 27.39 -26.45
CA ALA A 719 9.28 26.07 -27.07
C ALA A 719 8.11 25.98 -28.07
N ILE A 720 7.25 27.00 -28.16
CA ILE A 720 6.11 27.03 -29.09
C ILE A 720 6.60 26.94 -30.54
N GLY A 721 5.99 26.05 -31.33
CA GLY A 721 6.34 25.79 -32.73
C GLY A 721 7.68 25.08 -32.91
N LYS A 722 8.16 24.33 -31.90
CA LYS A 722 9.43 23.60 -31.93
C LYS A 722 9.29 22.18 -31.36
N ASP A 723 10.30 21.37 -31.63
CA ASP A 723 10.58 20.17 -30.85
C ASP A 723 11.23 20.57 -29.51
N ALA A 724 10.62 20.14 -28.41
CA ALA A 724 11.06 20.37 -27.03
C ALA A 724 11.54 19.09 -26.33
N THR A 725 11.69 17.97 -27.04
CA THR A 725 11.96 16.64 -26.49
C THR A 725 13.18 16.61 -25.57
N ALA A 726 14.29 17.23 -25.99
CA ALA A 726 15.50 17.34 -25.20
C ALA A 726 15.33 18.23 -23.96
N ILE A 727 14.57 19.33 -24.08
CA ILE A 727 14.26 20.24 -22.96
C ILE A 727 13.41 19.51 -21.91
N PHE A 728 12.49 18.64 -22.36
CA PHE A 728 11.54 17.90 -21.53
C PHE A 728 12.10 16.64 -20.86
N ASN A 729 12.97 15.89 -21.56
CA ASN A 729 13.55 14.61 -21.11
C ASN A 729 14.96 14.75 -20.49
N GLY A 730 15.20 15.84 -19.74
CA GLY A 730 16.40 15.98 -18.89
C GLY A 730 17.57 16.79 -19.45
N GLY A 731 17.50 17.30 -20.69
CA GLY A 731 18.51 18.22 -21.24
C GLY A 731 18.47 19.63 -20.61
N VAL A 732 17.32 20.03 -20.05
CA VAL A 732 17.17 21.28 -19.26
C VAL A 732 16.41 21.03 -17.96
N TYR A 733 15.36 20.21 -18.00
CA TYR A 733 14.65 19.69 -16.83
C TYR A 733 14.18 18.26 -17.12
N LEU A 734 14.17 17.38 -16.13
CA LEU A 734 13.64 16.02 -16.24
C LEU A 734 12.25 16.01 -15.58
N HIS A 735 11.20 15.95 -16.38
CA HIS A 735 9.83 16.14 -15.92
C HIS A 735 9.32 14.97 -15.06
N SER A 736 8.46 15.26 -14.08
CA SER A 736 7.83 14.27 -13.21
C SER A 736 6.86 13.35 -13.99
N ASN A 737 6.49 12.20 -13.43
CA ASN A 737 5.55 11.30 -14.09
C ASN A 737 4.18 11.96 -14.23
N ALA A 738 3.76 12.76 -13.26
CA ALA A 738 2.59 13.61 -13.34
C ALA A 738 2.63 14.59 -14.52
N ALA A 739 3.79 15.19 -14.83
CA ALA A 739 3.94 16.06 -16.00
C ALA A 739 3.85 15.27 -17.31
N HIS A 740 4.43 14.06 -17.41
CA HIS A 740 4.22 13.16 -18.55
C HIS A 740 2.74 12.71 -18.70
N ASN A 741 2.05 12.49 -17.58
CA ASN A 741 0.65 12.07 -17.53
C ASN A 741 -0.32 13.20 -17.92
N LEU A 742 -0.08 14.41 -17.45
CA LEU A 742 -0.82 15.61 -17.84
C LEU A 742 -0.62 15.90 -19.33
N LEU A 743 0.63 15.84 -19.81
CA LEU A 743 0.97 15.95 -21.23
C LEU A 743 0.23 14.90 -22.08
N SER A 744 -0.02 13.70 -21.55
CA SER A 744 -0.78 12.65 -22.24
C SER A 744 -2.21 13.07 -22.62
N THR A 745 -2.82 13.99 -21.87
CA THR A 745 -4.17 14.53 -22.12
C THR A 745 -4.19 15.73 -23.08
N MET A 746 -3.02 16.27 -23.46
CA MET A 746 -2.86 17.45 -24.32
C MET A 746 -2.53 17.11 -25.79
N ARG A 747 -2.51 15.83 -26.16
CA ARG A 747 -2.13 15.35 -27.49
C ARG A 747 -3.17 15.73 -28.55
N VAL A 748 -2.70 16.30 -29.66
CA VAL A 748 -3.55 16.72 -30.81
C VAL A 748 -3.08 16.19 -32.16
N GLY A 749 -1.87 15.61 -32.26
CA GLY A 749 -1.38 15.02 -33.50
C GLY A 749 -0.07 14.24 -33.34
N VAL A 750 0.36 13.59 -34.42
CA VAL A 750 1.68 12.96 -34.59
C VAL A 750 2.38 13.67 -35.75
N LEU A 751 3.65 14.02 -35.57
CA LEU A 751 4.46 14.70 -36.57
C LEU A 751 4.92 13.72 -37.66
N ARG A 752 4.72 14.07 -38.93
CA ARG A 752 5.28 13.31 -40.06
C ARG A 752 6.82 13.39 -40.02
N GLY A 753 7.49 12.25 -40.17
CA GLY A 753 8.93 12.11 -39.95
C GLY A 753 9.32 11.87 -38.48
N GLY A 754 8.36 11.71 -37.56
CA GLY A 754 8.58 11.46 -36.14
C GLY A 754 9.11 10.06 -35.77
N CYS A 755 9.90 9.44 -36.65
CA CYS A 755 10.53 8.13 -36.55
C CYS A 755 9.71 7.09 -35.77
N GLU A 756 10.03 6.84 -34.50
CA GLU A 756 9.46 5.75 -33.70
C GLU A 756 7.92 5.82 -33.61
N VAL A 757 7.32 6.99 -33.39
CA VAL A 757 5.85 7.11 -33.29
C VAL A 757 5.18 6.77 -34.62
N GLU A 758 5.75 7.25 -35.72
CA GLU A 758 5.17 7.03 -37.05
C GLU A 758 5.39 5.58 -37.52
N ILE A 759 6.54 4.98 -37.23
CA ILE A 759 6.82 3.56 -37.48
C ILE A 759 5.87 2.68 -36.65
N TRP A 760 5.68 2.97 -35.36
CA TRP A 760 4.68 2.26 -34.54
C TRP A 760 3.28 2.36 -35.14
N LYS A 761 2.86 3.56 -35.56
CA LYS A 761 1.54 3.78 -36.15
C LYS A 761 1.40 3.05 -37.50
N ARG A 762 2.39 3.11 -38.39
CA ARG A 762 2.39 2.39 -39.68
C ARG A 762 2.37 0.87 -39.47
N ALA A 763 3.21 0.34 -38.58
CA ALA A 763 3.22 -1.07 -38.22
C ALA A 763 1.86 -1.56 -37.66
N GLN A 764 1.12 -0.70 -36.94
CA GLN A 764 -0.27 -0.98 -36.52
C GLN A 764 -1.30 -1.03 -37.66
N PHE A 765 -1.07 -0.32 -38.78
CA PHE A 765 -1.91 -0.41 -39.98
C PHE A 765 -1.51 -1.57 -40.89
N GLU A 766 -0.24 -1.99 -40.85
CA GLU A 766 0.34 -2.98 -41.77
C GLU A 766 0.28 -4.43 -41.25
N ASN A 767 0.35 -4.67 -39.93
CA ASN A 767 0.27 -6.01 -39.35
C ASN A 767 -1.11 -6.36 -38.77
N LYS A 768 -1.61 -7.56 -39.10
CA LYS A 768 -2.81 -8.14 -38.48
C LYS A 768 -2.52 -8.85 -37.15
N ASP A 769 -1.29 -9.34 -36.97
CA ASP A 769 -0.89 -10.18 -35.83
C ASP A 769 -0.11 -9.40 -34.76
N ILE A 770 -0.62 -8.23 -34.35
CA ILE A 770 -0.11 -7.54 -33.17
C ILE A 770 -0.77 -8.14 -31.93
N THR A 771 0.01 -8.89 -31.15
CA THR A 771 -0.41 -9.42 -29.85
C THR A 771 -0.73 -8.28 -28.90
N TYR A 772 -2.02 -7.97 -28.74
CA TYR A 772 -2.48 -7.07 -27.68
C TYR A 772 -1.93 -7.58 -26.34
N MET A 773 -1.24 -6.71 -25.58
CA MET A 773 -0.92 -7.02 -24.19
C MET A 773 -2.24 -7.03 -23.40
N ASN A 774 -2.86 -8.19 -23.30
CA ASN A 774 -4.05 -8.37 -22.50
C ASN A 774 -3.69 -8.77 -21.07
N ASP A 775 -4.55 -8.43 -20.11
CA ASP A 775 -4.46 -8.97 -18.75
C ASP A 775 -4.89 -10.45 -18.72
N SER A 776 -4.81 -11.08 -17.54
CA SER A 776 -5.23 -12.47 -17.36
C SER A 776 -6.75 -12.69 -17.45
N ALA A 777 -7.53 -11.64 -17.73
CA ALA A 777 -8.96 -11.69 -18.06
C ALA A 777 -9.25 -11.29 -19.53
N GLY A 778 -8.23 -11.06 -20.36
CA GLY A 778 -8.37 -10.73 -21.78
C GLY A 778 -8.55 -9.24 -22.10
N GLN A 779 -8.39 -8.33 -21.13
CA GLN A 779 -8.60 -6.89 -21.32
C GLN A 779 -7.34 -6.18 -21.82
N ARG A 780 -7.45 -5.31 -22.84
CA ARG A 780 -6.33 -4.58 -23.48
C ARG A 780 -5.62 -3.64 -22.50
N ILE A 781 -4.39 -3.98 -22.10
CA ILE A 781 -3.51 -3.15 -21.28
C ILE A 781 -2.77 -2.14 -22.15
N ILE A 782 -2.79 -0.87 -21.73
CA ILE A 782 -1.83 0.15 -22.18
C ILE A 782 -0.66 0.13 -21.19
N ARG A 783 0.62 0.11 -21.61
CA ARG A 783 1.79 0.15 -20.68
C ARG A 783 2.40 1.56 -20.51
N ALA A 784 2.90 1.88 -19.30
CA ALA A 784 3.24 3.26 -18.88
C ALA A 784 4.72 3.61 -19.12
N GLY A 785 5.62 2.64 -18.92
CA GLY A 785 7.00 2.72 -19.42
C GLY A 785 7.09 2.75 -20.95
N SER A 786 5.95 2.63 -21.64
CA SER A 786 5.78 2.69 -23.09
C SER A 786 5.17 4.03 -23.57
N GLN A 787 5.09 5.06 -22.71
CA GLN A 787 4.72 6.40 -23.17
C GLN A 787 5.88 6.98 -24.01
N VAL A 788 5.69 7.08 -25.33
CA VAL A 788 6.76 7.51 -26.26
C VAL A 788 7.34 8.91 -25.96
N THR A 789 6.59 9.76 -25.26
CA THR A 789 7.09 11.06 -24.77
C THR A 789 8.18 10.97 -23.68
N LYS A 790 8.48 9.77 -23.17
CA LYS A 790 9.45 9.50 -22.11
C LYS A 790 10.65 8.69 -22.63
N ILE A 791 11.77 9.39 -22.83
CA ILE A 791 13.03 8.75 -23.22
C ILE A 791 13.69 8.12 -21.99
N VAL A 792 14.01 6.83 -22.09
CA VAL A 792 14.81 6.13 -21.08
C VAL A 792 16.27 6.52 -21.28
N GLN A 793 16.85 7.31 -20.37
CA GLN A 793 18.29 7.51 -20.36
C GLN A 793 18.99 6.17 -20.02
N PRO A 794 20.12 5.84 -20.67
CA PRO A 794 20.87 4.63 -20.37
C PRO A 794 21.28 4.62 -18.89
N ALA A 795 21.26 3.45 -18.27
CA ALA A 795 21.76 3.30 -16.90
C ALA A 795 23.25 3.67 -16.87
N ALA A 796 23.63 4.55 -15.95
CA ALA A 796 25.05 4.81 -15.70
C ALA A 796 25.74 3.50 -15.29
N SER A 797 26.84 3.16 -15.95
CA SER A 797 27.67 2.01 -15.57
C SER A 797 28.22 2.22 -14.16
N ALA A 798 28.44 1.11 -13.44
CA ALA A 798 28.81 1.16 -12.02
C ALA A 798 30.18 1.80 -11.76
N ASP A 799 31.02 1.94 -12.79
CA ASP A 799 32.39 2.46 -12.75
C ASP A 799 32.48 4.01 -12.61
N ALA A 800 31.41 4.66 -12.16
CA ALA A 800 31.28 6.12 -12.06
C ALA A 800 30.65 6.58 -10.72
N ALA A 801 31.08 5.97 -9.61
CA ALA A 801 30.70 6.31 -8.24
C ALA A 801 31.90 6.23 -7.28
#